data_AF-A0A8I1U2N1-F1
#
_entry.id   AF-A0A8I1U2N1-F1
#
_cell.length_a   1.000
_cell.length_b   1.000
_cell.length_c   1.000
_cell.angle_alpha   90.00
_cell.angle_beta   90.00
_cell.angle_gamma   90.00
#
_symmetry.space_group_name_H-M   'P 1'
#
loop_
_entity.id
_entity.type
_entity.pdbx_description
1 polymer ?
#
loop_
_entity_poly.entity_id
_entity_poly.type
_entity_poly.pdbx_seq_one_letter_code
_entity_poly.pdbx_strand_id
1 'polypeptide(L)'
;MPSLVEQFKQALVSKKALEAFSSAFKEGYINPLDWAIDEITQLNREYSQLFALDDYHFIEERILFNQNFAQLLERVCLDCKDPIKKDLFAQTNFLCANYIQSIQKSQKSKKRPLEKPTLPKPKKRRLSSTFEQIDASKLQHLTELGYAPTHARAILSSKRARPNYCSLTRWHELFINLFSHEQLVQITLEGGESSFIALSEYLLPLVNYRFSSQDIFRLIKKPKAFARIACIFNHMDDLVMRGFNYQQLVIMGESEYAIHNLPQINEKIYAFHGDEVTEFVSKSPPEFFLLIYQNLDFFISLSLSFNHLMALIHEGDLNKLQWLINHYAILNVLTPDILCSSDISQLELNLEKINQLIVIGYSKELLYGQTLKKLEFLIECTPRLINLGYGLEEIMKLIGDKDYPFSISEFITYFQYLSDLGYPQDQIKQMSLSCGGLPLLTALVKSAPALLTRGYSSLETGPLLINILTSVSEHEASSLKDAVKFTPLMLAQGIQPPDLIQFFCQSLNHNTIITLLLPYLPQLFEHGLSSERIMKLAANFNLNTYLPYFIRLKELNYSCDQILQMENNPKYKKLMGTLIETTPELTSQGYSTENILTIATKCYPSALIPAKKFTPPLITQGYSLSELIHFFSRQIKHSDVIQTLLEVTPTLIAQGLTTTQIIKMAPFCKREGLLLLANHFQQIYDAFKVREANLSKEKLLSALLRHLSGLNALNFIKNFLSTINVSSEKTNHLLPHLLKKTHYYCPQKKSYLFIYPTAVRDMYHVATDINATLRVFNYSGKVKALKEHFILVMPEQLWSHLWPNLTSPREIVTPEDLQDKSLHPQNYYRAESQDTAIYINCNTRASAVVCANHLKYLNQQVQKANEGIEEAIPQFQAIAMDKYVLIDNYGAYFDSLTFKYAERYDNLPNNVDDFRVLTMDEAQRLGLITQGFDAEYNSIDALSSEIEEFFAEGKPQEGRPSSSGSLNAFGFFSATPKDAEQIDIDASAQELDPNPFK
;
A
#
# COMPACT_ATOMS: atom_id res chain seq x y z
N MET A 1 -10.32 41.71 -54.09
CA MET A 1 -9.49 42.73 -53.42
C MET A 1 -9.57 42.49 -51.92
N PRO A 2 -8.52 42.80 -51.13
CA PRO A 2 -8.61 42.74 -49.67
C PRO A 2 -9.82 43.57 -49.19
N SER A 3 -10.51 43.11 -48.14
CA SER A 3 -11.65 43.84 -47.57
C SER A 3 -11.23 45.22 -47.09
N LEU A 4 -12.18 46.14 -46.98
CA LEU A 4 -11.90 47.52 -46.55
C LEU A 4 -11.14 47.58 -45.21
N VAL A 5 -11.55 46.79 -44.23
CA VAL A 5 -10.86 46.67 -42.93
C VAL A 5 -9.42 46.20 -43.08
N GLU A 6 -9.17 45.21 -43.94
CA GLU A 6 -7.84 44.64 -44.12
C GLU A 6 -6.90 45.60 -44.85
N GLN A 7 -7.43 46.43 -45.75
CA GLN A 7 -6.68 47.55 -46.34
C GLN A 7 -6.26 48.57 -45.28
N PHE A 8 -7.16 48.91 -44.33
CA PHE A 8 -6.83 49.78 -43.20
C PHE A 8 -5.78 49.15 -42.28
N LYS A 9 -5.89 47.85 -41.95
CA LYS A 9 -4.87 47.14 -41.16
C LYS A 9 -3.51 47.18 -41.84
N GLN A 10 -3.44 46.87 -43.12
CA GLN A 10 -2.19 46.91 -43.90
C GLN A 10 -1.58 48.32 -43.94
N ALA A 11 -2.41 49.35 -44.08
CA ALA A 11 -1.96 50.74 -44.03
C ALA A 11 -1.36 51.11 -42.66
N LEU A 12 -1.88 50.54 -41.56
CA LEU A 12 -1.45 50.84 -40.20
C LEU A 12 -0.22 50.08 -39.71
N VAL A 13 0.37 49.19 -40.54
CA VAL A 13 1.59 48.43 -40.20
C VAL A 13 2.85 49.32 -40.19
N SER A 14 2.91 50.36 -41.01
CA SER A 14 4.07 51.25 -41.08
C SER A 14 3.72 52.67 -41.53
N LYS A 15 4.55 53.65 -41.14
CA LYS A 15 4.42 55.04 -41.60
C LYS A 15 4.33 55.17 -43.12
N LYS A 16 5.20 54.47 -43.85
CA LYS A 16 5.24 54.51 -45.33
C LYS A 16 3.97 53.95 -45.96
N ALA A 17 3.41 52.88 -45.39
CA ALA A 17 2.15 52.29 -45.86
C ALA A 17 0.98 53.24 -45.60
N LEU A 18 0.93 53.88 -44.43
CA LEU A 18 -0.13 54.84 -44.08
C LEU A 18 -0.08 56.09 -44.97
N GLU A 19 1.11 56.61 -45.26
CA GLU A 19 1.31 57.75 -46.16
C GLU A 19 0.89 57.44 -47.60
N ALA A 20 1.23 56.25 -48.11
CA ALA A 20 0.81 55.80 -49.44
C ALA A 20 -0.72 55.66 -49.51
N PHE A 21 -1.33 55.07 -48.49
CA PHE A 21 -2.79 54.91 -48.39
C PHE A 21 -3.51 56.26 -48.28
N SER A 22 -2.99 57.19 -47.48
CA SER A 22 -3.48 58.57 -47.37
C SER A 22 -3.39 59.34 -48.70
N SER A 23 -2.32 59.12 -49.46
CA SER A 23 -2.12 59.76 -50.78
C SER A 23 -3.12 59.21 -51.79
N ALA A 24 -3.40 57.91 -51.77
CA ALA A 24 -4.40 57.28 -52.65
C ALA A 24 -5.81 57.87 -52.47
N PHE A 25 -6.19 58.26 -51.24
CA PHE A 25 -7.43 58.99 -50.96
C PHE A 25 -7.41 60.44 -51.50
N LYS A 26 -6.27 61.13 -51.40
CA LYS A 26 -6.15 62.52 -51.87
C LYS A 26 -6.14 62.63 -53.38
N GLU A 27 -5.51 61.67 -54.04
CA GLU A 27 -5.38 61.61 -55.50
C GLU A 27 -6.62 60.99 -56.17
N GLY A 28 -7.60 60.52 -55.38
CA GLY A 28 -8.88 59.99 -55.87
C GLY A 28 -8.80 58.55 -56.39
N TYR A 29 -7.70 57.84 -56.16
CA TYR A 29 -7.56 56.42 -56.50
C TYR A 29 -8.44 55.51 -55.65
N ILE A 30 -8.79 55.95 -54.44
CA ILE A 30 -9.78 55.30 -53.57
C ILE A 30 -10.93 56.28 -53.36
N ASN A 31 -12.10 55.96 -53.93
CA ASN A 31 -13.30 56.75 -53.76
C ASN A 31 -14.26 56.06 -52.77
N PRO A 32 -14.47 56.62 -51.57
CA PRO A 32 -15.35 56.01 -50.57
C PRO A 32 -16.79 55.78 -51.04
N LEU A 33 -17.29 56.54 -52.02
CA LEU A 33 -18.64 56.36 -52.57
C LEU A 33 -18.84 54.96 -53.20
N ASP A 34 -17.75 54.33 -53.65
CA ASP A 34 -17.77 53.02 -54.31
C ASP A 34 -17.79 51.85 -53.31
N TRP A 35 -17.60 52.10 -52.01
CA TRP A 35 -17.61 51.06 -50.98
C TRP A 35 -19.00 50.46 -50.76
N ALA A 36 -19.07 49.15 -50.49
CA ALA A 36 -20.34 48.51 -50.17
C ALA A 36 -20.82 48.89 -48.75
N ILE A 37 -22.14 48.90 -48.54
CA ILE A 37 -22.74 49.23 -47.23
C ILE A 37 -22.21 48.31 -46.13
N ASP A 38 -22.04 47.01 -46.42
CA ASP A 38 -21.54 46.03 -45.47
C ASP A 38 -20.07 46.30 -45.08
N GLU A 39 -19.25 46.77 -46.02
CA GLU A 39 -17.85 47.10 -45.76
C GLU A 39 -17.71 48.36 -44.88
N ILE A 40 -18.55 49.38 -45.12
CA ILE A 40 -18.58 50.59 -44.28
C ILE A 40 -19.10 50.24 -42.88
N THR A 41 -20.11 49.38 -42.79
CA THR A 41 -20.67 48.90 -41.52
C THR A 41 -19.62 48.13 -40.73
N GLN A 42 -18.86 47.26 -41.38
CA GLN A 42 -17.76 46.52 -40.76
C GLN A 42 -16.65 47.47 -40.29
N LEU A 43 -16.26 48.43 -41.12
CA LEU A 43 -15.28 49.46 -40.75
C LEU A 43 -15.73 50.23 -39.50
N ASN A 44 -17.01 50.61 -39.38
CA ASN A 44 -17.54 51.31 -38.20
C ASN A 44 -17.47 50.47 -36.92
N ARG A 45 -17.73 49.16 -37.00
CA ARG A 45 -17.65 48.26 -35.84
C ARG A 45 -16.20 48.07 -35.37
N GLU A 46 -15.27 47.96 -36.32
CA GLU A 46 -13.87 47.66 -36.02
C GLU A 46 -13.00 48.93 -35.84
N TYR A 47 -13.52 50.12 -36.14
CA TYR A 47 -12.73 51.36 -36.16
C TYR A 47 -11.92 51.61 -34.89
N SER A 48 -12.56 51.47 -33.72
CA SER A 48 -11.90 51.71 -32.42
C SER A 48 -10.81 50.69 -32.11
N GLN A 49 -10.93 49.46 -32.64
CA GLN A 49 -9.92 48.40 -32.48
C GLN A 49 -8.75 48.63 -33.46
N LEU A 50 -9.04 49.01 -34.71
CA LEU A 50 -8.03 49.35 -35.72
C LEU A 50 -7.11 50.48 -35.25
N PHE A 51 -7.67 51.45 -34.52
CA PHE A 51 -6.95 52.62 -34.01
C PHE A 51 -6.77 52.58 -32.48
N ALA A 52 -6.71 51.40 -31.86
CA ALA A 52 -6.50 51.29 -30.41
C ALA A 52 -5.20 52.01 -29.96
N LEU A 53 -5.25 52.65 -28.79
CA LEU A 53 -4.19 53.52 -28.27
C LEU A 53 -3.01 52.78 -27.64
N ASP A 54 -3.05 51.45 -27.69
CA ASP A 54 -2.08 50.58 -27.03
C ASP A 54 -0.77 50.47 -27.84
N ASP A 55 -0.82 50.90 -29.11
CA ASP A 55 0.28 50.86 -30.07
C ASP A 55 0.73 52.30 -30.44
N TYR A 56 1.77 52.81 -29.76
CA TYR A 56 2.26 54.19 -29.87
C TYR A 56 3.15 54.46 -31.11
N HIS A 57 3.19 53.56 -32.08
CA HIS A 57 3.99 53.76 -33.29
C HIS A 57 3.37 54.86 -34.20
N PHE A 58 4.18 55.87 -34.56
CA PHE A 58 3.86 56.99 -35.48
C PHE A 58 2.50 57.68 -35.22
N ILE A 59 2.24 57.99 -33.93
CA ILE A 59 0.97 58.56 -33.47
C ILE A 59 0.60 59.87 -34.16
N GLU A 60 1.58 60.71 -34.53
CA GLU A 60 1.34 61.99 -35.21
C GLU A 60 0.80 61.76 -36.64
N GLU A 61 1.35 60.77 -37.34
CA GLU A 61 0.92 60.38 -38.68
C GLU A 61 -0.46 59.70 -38.66
N ARG A 62 -0.78 58.91 -37.63
CA ARG A 62 -2.12 58.35 -37.41
C ARG A 62 -3.16 59.44 -37.12
N ILE A 63 -2.82 60.45 -36.32
CA ILE A 63 -3.68 61.64 -36.10
C ILE A 63 -3.90 62.37 -37.42
N LEU A 64 -2.84 62.64 -38.17
CA LEU A 64 -2.91 63.37 -39.44
C LEU A 64 -3.73 62.60 -40.48
N PHE A 65 -3.59 61.27 -40.55
CA PHE A 65 -4.42 60.42 -41.38
C PHE A 65 -5.90 60.53 -41.00
N ASN A 66 -6.24 60.38 -39.73
CA ASN A 66 -7.63 60.47 -39.25
C ASN A 66 -8.25 61.85 -39.51
N GLN A 67 -7.46 62.93 -39.40
CA GLN A 67 -7.91 64.28 -39.75
C GLN A 67 -8.22 64.42 -41.24
N ASN A 68 -7.32 63.93 -42.10
CA ASN A 68 -7.53 63.97 -43.55
C ASN A 68 -8.71 63.08 -43.98
N PHE A 69 -8.85 61.92 -43.34
CA PHE A 69 -9.92 60.97 -43.62
C PHE A 69 -11.28 61.51 -43.18
N ALA A 70 -11.37 62.15 -42.00
CA ALA A 70 -12.56 62.87 -41.54
C ALA A 70 -12.99 63.96 -42.54
N GLN A 71 -12.06 64.78 -43.02
CA GLN A 71 -12.33 65.81 -44.02
C GLN A 71 -12.78 65.23 -45.38
N LEU A 72 -12.25 64.07 -45.77
CA LEU A 72 -12.71 63.37 -46.95
C LEU A 72 -14.14 62.86 -46.77
N LEU A 73 -14.43 62.21 -45.65
CA LEU A 73 -15.77 61.70 -45.33
C LEU A 73 -16.82 62.82 -45.27
N GLU A 74 -16.45 63.99 -44.74
CA GLU A 74 -17.34 65.16 -44.73
C GLU A 74 -17.71 65.62 -46.15
N ARG A 75 -16.73 65.65 -47.08
CA ARG A 75 -16.99 65.95 -48.50
C ARG A 75 -17.82 64.85 -49.17
N VAL A 76 -17.46 63.59 -48.95
CA VAL A 76 -18.21 62.43 -49.46
C VAL A 76 -19.65 62.43 -48.98
N CYS A 77 -19.93 62.79 -47.72
CA CYS A 77 -21.27 62.91 -47.17
C CYS A 77 -22.13 63.99 -47.85
N LEU A 78 -21.51 65.06 -48.36
CA LEU A 78 -22.22 66.10 -49.12
C LEU A 78 -22.63 65.59 -50.51
N ASP A 79 -21.76 64.80 -51.15
CA ASP A 79 -21.97 64.28 -52.51
C ASP A 79 -22.73 62.93 -52.53
N CYS A 80 -22.84 62.24 -51.40
CA CYS A 80 -23.51 60.94 -51.29
C CYS A 80 -25.04 61.08 -51.40
N LYS A 81 -25.62 60.49 -52.45
CA LYS A 81 -27.07 60.45 -52.69
C LYS A 81 -27.79 59.32 -51.95
N ASP A 82 -27.05 58.33 -51.45
CA ASP A 82 -27.60 57.18 -50.72
C ASP A 82 -27.69 57.52 -49.22
N PRO A 83 -28.90 57.56 -48.63
CA PRO A 83 -29.09 57.97 -47.25
C PRO A 83 -28.44 57.01 -46.23
N ILE A 84 -28.37 55.72 -46.54
CA ILE A 84 -27.78 54.72 -45.63
C ILE A 84 -26.26 54.88 -45.60
N LYS A 85 -25.64 55.02 -46.78
CA LYS A 85 -24.19 55.28 -46.87
C LYS A 85 -23.84 56.61 -46.20
N LYS A 86 -24.66 57.64 -46.39
CA LYS A 86 -24.46 58.95 -45.78
C LYS A 86 -24.46 58.89 -44.25
N ASP A 87 -25.40 58.17 -43.65
CA ASP A 87 -25.45 57.97 -42.20
C ASP A 87 -24.25 57.15 -41.70
N LEU A 88 -23.86 56.11 -42.43
CA LEU A 88 -22.70 55.30 -42.07
C LEU A 88 -21.38 56.08 -42.14
N PHE A 89 -21.18 56.91 -43.17
CA PHE A 89 -20.01 57.80 -43.26
C PHE A 89 -20.01 58.88 -42.17
N ALA A 90 -21.18 59.40 -41.81
CA ALA A 90 -21.29 60.33 -40.67
C ALA A 90 -20.89 59.66 -39.35
N GLN A 91 -21.27 58.40 -39.15
CA GLN A 91 -20.83 57.60 -38.00
C GLN A 91 -19.31 57.35 -38.03
N THR A 92 -18.73 56.99 -39.18
CA THR A 92 -17.27 56.82 -39.31
C THR A 92 -16.55 58.14 -38.97
N ASN A 93 -17.05 59.27 -39.48
CA ASN A 93 -16.48 60.58 -39.22
C ASN A 93 -16.52 60.95 -37.72
N PHE A 94 -17.61 60.61 -37.03
CA PHE A 94 -17.72 60.76 -35.58
C PHE A 94 -16.68 59.91 -34.83
N LEU A 95 -16.42 58.68 -35.28
CA LEU A 95 -15.38 57.81 -34.70
C LEU A 95 -13.98 58.41 -34.92
N CYS A 96 -13.67 58.95 -36.10
CA CYS A 96 -12.42 59.68 -36.37
C CYS A 96 -12.22 60.83 -35.36
N ALA A 97 -13.26 61.65 -35.15
CA ALA A 97 -13.21 62.80 -34.25
C ALA A 97 -12.98 62.41 -32.79
N ASN A 98 -13.67 61.36 -32.32
CA ASN A 98 -13.50 60.83 -30.97
C ASN A 98 -12.09 60.26 -30.73
N TYR A 99 -11.52 59.59 -31.73
CA TYR A 99 -10.14 59.10 -31.68
C TYR A 99 -9.14 60.26 -31.53
N ILE A 100 -9.24 61.28 -32.39
CA ILE A 100 -8.37 62.47 -32.34
C ILE A 100 -8.48 63.17 -30.97
N GLN A 101 -9.71 63.35 -30.47
CA GLN A 101 -9.93 64.00 -29.18
C GLN A 101 -9.34 63.20 -28.01
N SER A 102 -9.44 61.87 -28.05
CA SER A 102 -8.88 60.97 -27.04
C SER A 102 -7.35 61.05 -26.99
N ILE A 103 -6.68 61.13 -28.16
CA ILE A 103 -5.22 61.31 -28.21
C ILE A 103 -4.80 62.71 -27.74
N GLN A 104 -5.51 63.76 -28.15
CA GLN A 104 -5.16 65.12 -27.73
C GLN A 104 -5.31 65.30 -26.21
N LYS A 105 -6.27 64.61 -25.58
CA LYS A 105 -6.39 64.54 -24.12
C LYS A 105 -5.22 63.78 -23.49
N SER A 106 -4.77 62.66 -24.09
CA SER A 106 -3.65 61.87 -23.58
C SER A 106 -2.26 62.50 -23.81
N GLN A 107 -2.09 63.35 -24.83
CA GLN A 107 -0.84 64.08 -25.06
C GLN A 107 -0.70 65.33 -24.15
N LYS A 108 -1.81 65.96 -23.77
CA LYS A 108 -1.81 67.10 -22.82
C LYS A 108 -1.33 66.70 -21.41
N SER A 109 -1.46 65.43 -21.02
CA SER A 109 -0.97 64.91 -19.75
C SER A 109 0.52 64.53 -19.74
N LYS A 110 1.20 64.47 -20.91
CA LYS A 110 2.61 64.04 -21.05
C LYS A 110 3.64 65.17 -21.27
N LYS A 111 3.24 66.44 -21.41
CA LYS A 111 4.19 67.56 -21.56
C LYS A 111 4.77 68.03 -20.20
N ARG A 112 5.74 67.28 -19.68
CA ARG A 112 6.85 67.83 -18.86
C ARG A 112 8.17 67.33 -19.45
N PRO A 113 9.08 68.20 -19.90
CA PRO A 113 10.35 67.77 -20.49
C PRO A 113 11.31 67.27 -19.42
N LEU A 114 11.95 66.13 -19.69
CA LEU A 114 13.08 65.57 -18.96
C LEU A 114 14.38 66.21 -19.48
N GLU A 115 14.78 67.33 -18.92
CA GLU A 115 16.20 67.74 -18.94
C GLU A 115 16.64 68.02 -17.50
N LYS A 116 17.62 67.23 -17.05
CA LYS A 116 18.36 67.46 -15.81
C LYS A 116 19.31 68.65 -16.03
N PRO A 117 19.27 69.64 -15.13
CA PRO A 117 20.52 70.13 -14.60
C PRO A 117 20.51 70.12 -13.06
N THR A 118 21.60 69.55 -12.54
CA THR A 118 22.23 69.80 -11.24
C THR A 118 21.45 70.62 -10.21
N LEU A 119 21.08 69.94 -9.12
CA LEU A 119 20.46 70.47 -7.91
C LEU A 119 21.08 71.79 -7.41
N PRO A 120 20.31 72.89 -7.34
CA PRO A 120 20.47 73.90 -6.32
C PRO A 120 19.58 73.52 -5.12
N LYS A 121 20.18 73.58 -3.93
CA LYS A 121 19.53 73.34 -2.62
C LYS A 121 18.12 73.97 -2.58
N PRO A 122 17.09 73.23 -2.12
CA PRO A 122 15.72 73.73 -2.15
C PRO A 122 15.59 74.95 -1.24
N LYS A 123 15.36 76.10 -1.86
CA LYS A 123 14.78 77.27 -1.20
C LYS A 123 13.44 76.85 -0.61
N LYS A 124 13.31 77.01 0.71
CA LYS A 124 12.11 76.84 1.52
C LYS A 124 10.89 77.45 0.79
N ARG A 125 10.11 76.62 0.11
CA ARG A 125 8.67 76.87 0.03
C ARG A 125 8.13 76.53 1.40
N ARG A 126 7.71 77.55 2.14
CA ARG A 126 6.79 77.39 3.28
C ARG A 126 5.54 76.72 2.72
N LEU A 127 5.50 75.39 2.76
CA LEU A 127 4.27 74.70 3.08
C LEU A 127 3.95 75.15 4.50
N SER A 128 2.86 75.90 4.64
CA SER A 128 2.28 76.20 5.94
C SER A 128 2.19 74.89 6.73
N SER A 129 2.98 74.83 7.79
CA SER A 129 2.84 73.85 8.86
C SER A 129 1.47 74.04 9.50
N THR A 130 0.49 73.31 9.00
CA THR A 130 -0.73 72.97 9.74
C THR A 130 -0.90 71.47 9.60
N PHE A 131 0.08 70.75 10.13
CA PHE A 131 -0.18 69.41 10.65
C PHE A 131 -1.08 69.57 11.89
N GLU A 132 -2.00 68.63 12.04
CA GLU A 132 -2.74 68.33 13.28
C GLU A 132 -3.86 69.27 13.69
N GLN A 133 -4.92 69.32 12.89
CA GLN A 133 -6.26 69.19 13.48
C GLN A 133 -7.03 68.13 12.70
N ILE A 134 -7.20 66.95 13.31
CA ILE A 134 -8.28 66.03 12.91
C ILE A 134 -9.54 66.87 13.03
N ASP A 135 -10.27 67.01 11.91
CA ASP A 135 -11.50 67.80 11.86
C ASP A 135 -12.46 67.24 12.91
N ALA A 136 -12.57 67.94 14.04
CA ALA A 136 -13.28 67.45 15.22
C ALA A 136 -14.75 67.17 14.91
N SER A 137 -15.32 67.92 13.95
CA SER A 137 -16.68 67.72 13.46
C SER A 137 -16.84 66.36 12.76
N LYS A 138 -15.87 65.97 11.91
CA LYS A 138 -15.88 64.68 11.21
C LYS A 138 -15.57 63.51 12.13
N LEU A 139 -14.70 63.72 13.12
CA LEU A 139 -14.41 62.72 14.15
C LEU A 139 -15.64 62.43 15.01
N GLN A 140 -16.35 63.49 15.43
CA GLN A 140 -17.59 63.38 16.17
C GLN A 140 -18.65 62.68 15.32
N HIS A 141 -18.83 63.06 14.06
CA HIS A 141 -19.81 62.44 13.15
C HIS A 141 -19.56 60.93 12.95
N LEU A 142 -18.31 60.49 12.76
CA LEU A 142 -18.02 59.05 12.68
C LEU A 142 -18.28 58.32 14.01
N THR A 143 -18.05 58.98 15.14
CA THR A 143 -18.34 58.42 16.46
C THR A 143 -19.85 58.27 16.67
N GLU A 144 -20.64 59.23 16.19
CA GLU A 144 -22.11 59.20 16.19
C GLU A 144 -22.66 58.08 15.28
N LEU A 145 -21.99 57.77 14.17
CA LEU A 145 -22.27 56.60 13.32
C LEU A 145 -21.78 55.26 13.92
N GLY A 146 -21.27 55.28 15.16
CA GLY A 146 -20.87 54.08 15.91
C GLY A 146 -19.44 53.59 15.63
N TYR A 147 -18.61 54.33 14.89
CA TYR A 147 -17.21 53.96 14.71
C TYR A 147 -16.39 54.25 15.97
N ALA A 148 -15.57 53.29 16.38
CA ALA A 148 -14.64 53.48 17.49
C ALA A 148 -13.71 54.70 17.22
N PRO A 149 -13.33 55.48 18.25
CA PRO A 149 -12.46 56.65 18.08
C PRO A 149 -11.12 56.34 17.40
N THR A 150 -10.60 55.12 17.60
CA THR A 150 -9.38 54.62 16.95
C THR A 150 -9.58 54.45 15.44
N HIS A 151 -10.70 53.85 15.02
CA HIS A 151 -11.08 53.66 13.62
C HIS A 151 -11.36 55.00 12.90
N ALA A 152 -12.10 55.90 13.55
CA ALA A 152 -12.39 57.21 13.01
C ALA A 152 -11.11 58.05 12.80
N ARG A 153 -10.17 57.98 13.74
CA ARG A 153 -8.84 58.63 13.59
C ARG A 153 -8.03 58.00 12.47
N ALA A 154 -8.06 56.68 12.30
CA ALA A 154 -7.33 56.00 11.22
C ALA A 154 -7.80 56.46 9.83
N ILE A 155 -9.12 56.58 9.62
CA ILE A 155 -9.70 57.08 8.36
C ILE A 155 -9.29 58.53 8.10
N LEU A 156 -9.43 59.41 9.10
CA LEU A 156 -9.21 60.84 8.94
C LEU A 156 -7.73 61.22 8.84
N SER A 157 -6.84 60.38 9.38
CA SER A 157 -5.38 60.59 9.34
C SER A 157 -4.71 59.99 8.10
N SER A 158 -5.33 58.99 7.46
CA SER A 158 -4.80 58.38 6.24
C SER A 158 -4.99 59.29 5.03
N LYS A 159 -3.87 59.65 4.37
CA LYS A 159 -3.90 60.44 3.12
C LYS A 159 -4.71 59.78 2.00
N ARG A 160 -4.81 58.44 2.00
CA ARG A 160 -5.57 57.67 1.00
C ARG A 160 -7.06 57.58 1.34
N ALA A 161 -7.42 57.56 2.62
CA ALA A 161 -8.78 57.32 3.08
C ALA A 161 -9.58 58.60 3.36
N ARG A 162 -8.88 59.71 3.67
CA ARG A 162 -9.49 61.02 3.91
C ARG A 162 -10.40 61.50 2.77
N PRO A 163 -10.08 61.29 1.48
CA PRO A 163 -11.01 61.59 0.37
C PRO A 163 -12.27 60.70 0.37
N ASN A 164 -12.17 59.48 0.90
CA ASN A 164 -13.24 58.48 0.88
C ASN A 164 -14.22 58.64 2.06
N TYR A 165 -13.97 59.59 2.98
CA TYR A 165 -14.86 59.89 4.11
C TYR A 165 -16.30 60.12 3.66
N CYS A 166 -16.51 60.93 2.61
CA CYS A 166 -17.84 61.24 2.10
C CYS A 166 -18.56 59.99 1.58
N SER A 167 -17.82 59.08 0.93
CA SER A 167 -18.36 57.81 0.43
C SER A 167 -18.72 56.88 1.59
N LEU A 168 -17.87 56.76 2.60
CA LEU A 168 -18.17 55.99 3.80
C LEU A 168 -19.46 56.48 4.48
N THR A 169 -19.57 57.79 4.73
CA THR A 169 -20.75 58.36 5.40
C THR A 169 -22.02 58.24 4.55
N ARG A 170 -21.90 58.41 3.23
CA ARG A 170 -23.03 58.30 2.30
C ARG A 170 -23.61 56.89 2.26
N TRP A 171 -22.75 55.88 2.33
CA TRP A 171 -23.15 54.48 2.15
C TRP A 171 -23.22 53.68 3.47
N HIS A 172 -22.93 54.32 4.61
CA HIS A 172 -22.88 53.68 5.93
C HIS A 172 -24.15 52.92 6.26
N GLU A 173 -25.31 53.58 6.21
CA GLU A 173 -26.60 53.00 6.59
C GLU A 173 -26.96 51.76 5.75
N LEU A 174 -26.53 51.74 4.49
CA LEU A 174 -26.81 50.64 3.57
C LEU A 174 -25.90 49.44 3.81
N PHE A 175 -24.64 49.66 4.17
CA PHE A 175 -23.63 48.59 4.23
C PHE A 175 -23.33 48.10 5.64
N ILE A 176 -23.73 48.81 6.69
CA ILE A 176 -23.46 48.40 8.07
C ILE A 176 -24.21 47.13 8.49
N ASN A 177 -25.32 46.82 7.82
CA ASN A 177 -26.06 45.58 8.03
C ASN A 177 -25.37 44.35 7.41
N LEU A 178 -24.35 44.57 6.56
CA LEU A 178 -23.63 43.52 5.84
C LEU A 178 -22.17 43.41 6.26
N PHE A 179 -21.56 44.52 6.67
CA PHE A 179 -20.16 44.59 7.09
C PHE A 179 -20.04 45.25 8.45
N SER A 180 -19.11 44.77 9.28
CA SER A 180 -18.81 45.43 10.55
C SER A 180 -18.20 46.83 10.34
N HIS A 181 -18.25 47.67 11.38
CA HIS A 181 -17.55 48.96 11.36
C HIS A 181 -16.06 48.81 11.04
N GLU A 182 -15.42 47.72 11.47
CA GLU A 182 -14.02 47.43 11.14
C GLU A 182 -13.82 47.10 9.66
N GLN A 183 -14.68 46.28 9.07
CA GLN A 183 -14.62 45.96 7.65
C GLN A 183 -14.84 47.21 6.78
N LEU A 184 -15.82 48.06 7.12
CA LEU A 184 -16.04 49.33 6.41
C LEU A 184 -14.83 50.28 6.52
N VAL A 185 -14.15 50.29 7.67
CA VAL A 185 -12.89 51.02 7.84
C VAL A 185 -11.82 50.47 6.90
N GLN A 186 -11.65 49.16 6.84
CA GLN A 186 -10.67 48.52 5.94
C GLN A 186 -10.96 48.81 4.46
N ILE A 187 -12.23 48.77 4.03
CA ILE A 187 -12.63 49.15 2.67
C ILE A 187 -12.27 50.61 2.39
N THR A 188 -12.52 51.50 3.35
CA THR A 188 -12.21 52.94 3.23
C THR A 188 -10.70 53.20 3.13
N LEU A 189 -9.90 52.44 3.87
CA LEU A 189 -8.45 52.56 3.93
C LEU A 189 -7.74 51.97 2.70
N GLU A 190 -8.17 50.81 2.23
CA GLU A 190 -7.47 50.02 1.20
C GLU A 190 -8.12 50.12 -0.19
N GLY A 191 -9.44 49.94 -0.29
CA GLY A 191 -10.16 49.88 -1.55
C GLY A 191 -10.65 51.23 -2.08
N GLY A 192 -10.92 52.16 -1.16
CA GLY A 192 -11.34 53.53 -1.42
C GLY A 192 -12.67 53.68 -2.15
N GLU A 193 -12.92 54.85 -2.75
CA GLU A 193 -14.20 55.21 -3.38
C GLU A 193 -14.71 54.17 -4.40
N SER A 194 -13.81 53.60 -5.21
CA SER A 194 -14.16 52.58 -6.22
C SER A 194 -14.83 51.34 -5.63
N SER A 195 -14.58 51.06 -4.35
CA SER A 195 -15.11 49.89 -3.65
C SER A 195 -16.52 50.13 -3.15
N PHE A 196 -16.83 51.36 -2.72
CA PHE A 196 -18.19 51.76 -2.38
C PHE A 196 -19.09 51.81 -3.62
N ILE A 197 -18.55 52.29 -4.75
CA ILE A 197 -19.27 52.28 -6.03
C ILE A 197 -19.53 50.83 -6.47
N ALA A 198 -18.51 49.97 -6.40
CA ALA A 198 -18.67 48.56 -6.74
C ALA A 198 -19.71 47.85 -5.86
N LEU A 199 -19.72 48.12 -4.56
CA LEU A 199 -20.76 47.62 -3.66
C LEU A 199 -22.15 48.12 -4.07
N SER A 200 -22.31 49.40 -4.39
CA SER A 200 -23.62 49.93 -4.77
C SER A 200 -24.19 49.29 -6.04
N GLU A 201 -23.32 48.87 -6.97
CA GLU A 201 -23.73 48.33 -8.28
C GLU A 201 -23.82 46.80 -8.30
N TYR A 202 -22.87 46.10 -7.66
CA TYR A 202 -22.72 44.65 -7.78
C TYR A 202 -23.13 43.85 -6.54
N LEU A 203 -23.53 44.49 -5.43
CA LEU A 203 -23.91 43.78 -4.21
C LEU A 203 -25.07 42.80 -4.41
N LEU A 204 -26.17 43.24 -5.03
CA LEU A 204 -27.32 42.37 -5.31
C LEU A 204 -26.97 41.24 -6.28
N PRO A 205 -26.30 41.49 -7.43
CA PRO A 205 -25.77 40.44 -8.28
C PRO A 205 -24.89 39.41 -7.53
N LEU A 206 -23.92 39.86 -6.72
CA LEU A 206 -23.02 38.97 -5.98
C LEU A 206 -23.78 38.08 -4.99
N VAL A 207 -24.76 38.64 -4.28
CA VAL A 207 -25.61 37.85 -3.37
C VAL A 207 -26.46 36.84 -4.13
N ASN A 208 -26.99 37.20 -5.31
CA ASN A 208 -27.74 36.28 -6.16
C ASN A 208 -26.88 35.11 -6.68
N TYR A 209 -25.58 35.35 -6.92
CA TYR A 209 -24.60 34.31 -7.22
C TYR A 209 -24.06 33.58 -5.98
N ARG A 210 -24.72 33.73 -4.81
CA ARG A 210 -24.42 33.05 -3.54
C ARG A 210 -23.04 33.35 -2.95
N PHE A 211 -22.42 34.49 -3.31
CA PHE A 211 -21.20 34.93 -2.62
C PHE A 211 -21.53 35.30 -1.18
N SER A 212 -20.72 34.84 -0.22
CA SER A 212 -20.90 35.19 1.19
C SER A 212 -20.51 36.65 1.44
N SER A 213 -20.95 37.22 2.57
CA SER A 213 -20.50 38.55 2.99
C SER A 213 -18.98 38.65 3.10
N GLN A 214 -18.32 37.55 3.50
CA GLN A 214 -16.86 37.49 3.57
C GLN A 214 -16.20 37.47 2.18
N ASP A 215 -16.77 36.75 1.21
CA ASP A 215 -16.26 36.73 -0.17
C ASP A 215 -16.41 38.11 -0.83
N ILE A 216 -17.57 38.75 -0.64
CA ILE A 216 -17.83 40.11 -1.14
C ILE A 216 -16.85 41.08 -0.50
N PHE A 217 -16.61 40.98 0.81
CA PHE A 217 -15.61 41.78 1.52
C PHE A 217 -14.20 41.64 0.92
N ARG A 218 -13.80 40.41 0.62
CA ARG A 218 -12.49 40.13 0.03
C ARG A 218 -12.32 40.78 -1.35
N LEU A 219 -13.35 40.70 -2.20
CA LEU A 219 -13.35 41.31 -3.53
C LEU A 219 -13.24 42.84 -3.48
N ILE A 220 -14.01 43.48 -2.61
CA ILE A 220 -14.13 44.95 -2.54
C ILE A 220 -13.02 45.62 -1.74
N LYS A 221 -12.34 44.91 -0.83
CA LYS A 221 -11.32 45.55 0.04
C LYS A 221 -10.10 46.04 -0.74
N LYS A 222 -9.79 45.42 -1.88
CA LYS A 222 -8.62 45.74 -2.72
C LYS A 222 -8.91 46.92 -3.67
N PRO A 223 -7.90 47.70 -4.10
CA PRO A 223 -8.11 48.85 -4.99
C PRO A 223 -8.69 48.43 -6.35
N LYS A 224 -9.25 49.41 -7.10
CA LYS A 224 -9.89 49.18 -8.41
C LYS A 224 -10.99 48.11 -8.38
N ALA A 225 -11.66 47.94 -7.24
CA ALA A 225 -12.67 46.90 -7.03
C ALA A 225 -13.75 46.89 -8.12
N PHE A 226 -14.22 48.07 -8.53
CA PHE A 226 -15.18 48.20 -9.62
C PHE A 226 -14.73 47.49 -10.90
N ALA A 227 -13.53 47.79 -11.38
CA ALA A 227 -13.00 47.22 -12.62
C ALA A 227 -12.73 45.71 -12.48
N ARG A 228 -12.23 45.26 -11.32
CA ARG A 228 -12.00 43.83 -11.04
C ARG A 228 -13.31 43.05 -11.04
N ILE A 229 -14.30 43.51 -10.27
CA ILE A 229 -15.59 42.85 -10.14
C ILE A 229 -16.33 42.83 -11.48
N ALA A 230 -16.38 43.97 -12.19
CA ALA A 230 -16.98 44.04 -13.52
C ALA A 230 -16.32 43.06 -14.51
N CYS A 231 -14.99 42.91 -14.48
CA CYS A 231 -14.28 41.97 -15.34
C CYS A 231 -14.68 40.51 -15.03
N ILE A 232 -14.69 40.10 -13.75
CA ILE A 232 -15.13 38.75 -13.38
C ILE A 232 -16.57 38.52 -13.82
N PHE A 233 -17.47 39.47 -13.57
CA PHE A 233 -18.88 39.34 -13.95
C PHE A 233 -19.08 39.10 -15.44
N ASN A 234 -18.30 39.79 -16.28
CA ASN A 234 -18.35 39.60 -17.73
C ASN A 234 -17.89 38.19 -18.18
N HIS A 235 -17.11 37.49 -17.36
CA HIS A 235 -16.60 36.14 -17.65
C HIS A 235 -17.18 35.05 -16.73
N MET A 236 -18.05 35.42 -15.79
CA MET A 236 -18.50 34.53 -14.70
C MET A 236 -19.26 33.33 -15.23
N ASP A 237 -20.21 33.55 -16.14
CA ASP A 237 -21.04 32.48 -16.70
C ASP A 237 -20.21 31.45 -17.47
N ASP A 238 -19.23 31.89 -18.26
CA ASP A 238 -18.32 30.99 -19.01
C ASP A 238 -17.40 30.21 -18.06
N LEU A 239 -16.85 30.86 -17.03
CA LEU A 239 -16.01 30.19 -16.03
C LEU A 239 -16.81 29.15 -15.21
N VAL A 240 -18.03 29.49 -14.78
CA VAL A 240 -18.89 28.55 -14.05
C VAL A 240 -19.30 27.37 -14.93
N MET A 241 -19.65 27.63 -16.20
CA MET A 241 -19.94 26.58 -17.19
C MET A 241 -18.75 25.63 -17.39
N ARG A 242 -17.53 26.13 -17.25
CA ARG A 242 -16.27 25.35 -17.36
C ARG A 242 -15.84 24.70 -16.03
N GLY A 243 -16.69 24.73 -15.01
CA GLY A 243 -16.49 24.01 -13.75
C GLY A 243 -15.71 24.77 -12.68
N PHE A 244 -15.47 26.08 -12.85
CA PHE A 244 -14.84 26.90 -11.81
C PHE A 244 -15.80 27.15 -10.65
N ASN A 245 -15.32 26.92 -9.43
CA ASN A 245 -16.10 27.17 -8.22
C ASN A 245 -16.02 28.63 -7.77
N TYR A 246 -16.95 29.04 -6.91
CA TYR A 246 -17.03 30.43 -6.46
C TYR A 246 -15.78 30.92 -5.71
N GLN A 247 -15.05 30.04 -5.00
CA GLN A 247 -13.81 30.43 -4.31
C GLN A 247 -12.69 30.76 -5.30
N GLN A 248 -12.57 30.00 -6.39
CA GLN A 248 -11.64 30.30 -7.48
C GLN A 248 -11.96 31.66 -8.12
N LEU A 249 -13.24 31.97 -8.33
CA LEU A 249 -13.67 33.28 -8.85
C LEU A 249 -13.34 34.42 -7.89
N VAL A 250 -13.45 34.20 -6.57
CA VAL A 250 -13.00 35.18 -5.56
C VAL A 250 -11.50 35.44 -5.67
N ILE A 251 -10.69 34.38 -5.81
CA ILE A 251 -9.23 34.48 -5.92
C ILE A 251 -8.83 35.26 -7.18
N MET A 252 -9.42 34.92 -8.34
CA MET A 252 -9.22 35.69 -9.58
C MET A 252 -9.63 37.14 -9.38
N GLY A 253 -10.77 37.35 -8.72
CA GLY A 253 -11.30 38.68 -8.48
C GLY A 253 -10.50 39.56 -7.56
N GLU A 254 -9.78 38.99 -6.60
CA GLU A 254 -8.85 39.71 -5.73
C GLU A 254 -7.64 40.26 -6.47
N SER A 255 -7.23 39.60 -7.56
CA SER A 255 -6.03 39.94 -8.30
C SER A 255 -6.20 41.20 -9.16
N GLU A 256 -5.19 42.07 -9.14
CA GLU A 256 -5.10 43.20 -10.08
C GLU A 256 -4.73 42.73 -11.50
N TYR A 257 -4.11 41.56 -11.65
CA TYR A 257 -3.70 41.02 -12.95
C TYR A 257 -4.86 40.37 -13.71
N ALA A 258 -5.83 39.81 -13.00
CA ALA A 258 -6.98 39.15 -13.61
C ALA A 258 -7.76 40.05 -14.57
N ILE A 259 -7.80 41.38 -14.33
CA ILE A 259 -8.43 42.36 -15.24
C ILE A 259 -7.82 42.30 -16.64
N HIS A 260 -6.53 42.00 -16.72
CA HIS A 260 -5.77 41.94 -17.97
C HIS A 260 -5.68 40.51 -18.51
N ASN A 261 -5.62 39.51 -17.63
CA ASN A 261 -5.42 38.10 -18.00
C ASN A 261 -6.73 37.42 -18.41
N LEU A 262 -7.84 37.62 -17.68
CA LEU A 262 -9.13 36.98 -17.98
C LEU A 262 -9.62 37.23 -19.42
N PRO A 263 -9.53 38.46 -19.97
CA PRO A 263 -9.99 38.71 -21.35
C PRO A 263 -9.18 37.99 -22.43
N GLN A 264 -7.97 37.50 -22.10
CA GLN A 264 -7.09 36.81 -23.03
C GLN A 264 -7.32 35.29 -23.05
N ILE A 265 -8.05 34.75 -22.06
CA ILE A 265 -8.31 33.32 -21.94
C ILE A 265 -9.22 32.83 -23.07
N ASN A 266 -8.90 31.63 -23.58
CA ASN A 266 -9.66 30.88 -24.56
C ASN A 266 -9.58 29.37 -24.23
N GLU A 267 -10.12 28.54 -25.11
CA GLU A 267 -10.22 27.09 -24.92
C GLU A 267 -8.90 26.38 -24.58
N LYS A 268 -7.75 26.89 -25.03
CA LYS A 268 -6.44 26.26 -24.81
C LYS A 268 -6.02 26.18 -23.34
N ILE A 269 -6.37 27.19 -22.54
CA ILE A 269 -5.92 27.23 -21.13
C ILE A 269 -6.66 26.23 -20.24
N TYR A 270 -7.86 25.82 -20.65
CA TYR A 270 -8.70 24.89 -19.88
C TYR A 270 -8.24 23.44 -19.99
N ALA A 271 -7.11 23.18 -20.66
CA ALA A 271 -6.39 21.92 -20.54
C ALA A 271 -5.76 21.72 -19.13
N PHE A 272 -5.56 22.82 -18.37
CA PHE A 272 -5.10 22.78 -16.99
C PHE A 272 -6.25 22.66 -15.99
N HIS A 273 -5.94 22.20 -14.77
CA HIS A 273 -6.93 22.11 -13.70
C HIS A 273 -7.43 23.51 -13.30
N GLY A 274 -8.69 23.61 -12.83
CA GLY A 274 -9.29 24.91 -12.47
C GLY A 274 -8.46 25.71 -11.44
N ASP A 275 -7.80 25.03 -10.51
CA ASP A 275 -6.91 25.67 -9.52
C ASP A 275 -5.63 26.24 -10.16
N GLU A 276 -5.05 25.53 -11.13
CA GLU A 276 -3.87 25.96 -11.87
C GLU A 276 -4.20 27.19 -12.73
N VAL A 277 -5.31 27.15 -13.47
CA VAL A 277 -5.78 28.32 -14.24
C VAL A 277 -6.06 29.50 -13.32
N THR A 278 -6.69 29.27 -12.17
CA THR A 278 -6.93 30.29 -11.15
C THR A 278 -5.63 30.92 -10.69
N GLU A 279 -4.64 30.12 -10.37
CA GLU A 279 -3.34 30.60 -9.91
C GLU A 279 -2.60 31.38 -11.01
N PHE A 280 -2.57 30.86 -12.23
CA PHE A 280 -1.89 31.49 -13.36
C PHE A 280 -2.51 32.84 -13.72
N VAL A 281 -3.84 32.91 -13.78
CA VAL A 281 -4.56 34.17 -14.04
C VAL A 281 -4.35 35.18 -12.93
N SER A 282 -4.31 34.72 -11.67
CA SER A 282 -4.27 35.60 -10.51
C SER A 282 -2.87 36.08 -10.15
N LYS A 283 -1.84 35.26 -10.35
CA LYS A 283 -0.47 35.56 -9.89
C LYS A 283 0.47 36.00 -11.00
N SER A 284 0.14 35.76 -12.27
CA SER A 284 1.04 36.10 -13.38
C SER A 284 0.89 37.55 -13.81
N PRO A 285 1.98 38.33 -13.86
CA PRO A 285 1.96 39.65 -14.48
C PRO A 285 1.49 39.55 -15.95
N PRO A 286 0.76 40.54 -16.49
CA PRO A 286 0.12 40.41 -17.80
C PRO A 286 1.06 40.10 -18.96
N GLU A 287 2.28 40.64 -18.92
CA GLU A 287 3.33 40.41 -19.92
C GLU A 287 3.81 38.94 -19.91
N PHE A 288 3.93 38.35 -18.73
CA PHE A 288 4.30 36.94 -18.55
C PHE A 288 3.17 36.01 -18.95
N PHE A 289 1.95 36.35 -18.50
CA PHE A 289 0.74 35.61 -18.85
C PHE A 289 0.60 35.51 -20.36
N LEU A 290 0.65 36.65 -21.07
CA LEU A 290 0.50 36.69 -22.51
C LEU A 290 1.60 35.91 -23.23
N LEU A 291 2.86 36.05 -22.81
CA LEU A 291 3.99 35.36 -23.44
C LEU A 291 3.92 33.85 -23.27
N ILE A 292 3.62 33.36 -22.06
CA ILE A 292 3.47 31.93 -21.78
C ILE A 292 2.27 31.38 -22.53
N TYR A 293 1.14 32.08 -22.48
CA TYR A 293 -0.11 31.66 -23.07
C TYR A 293 -0.05 31.57 -24.61
N GLN A 294 0.57 32.55 -25.28
CA GLN A 294 0.76 32.53 -26.73
C GLN A 294 1.67 31.38 -27.19
N ASN A 295 2.54 30.89 -26.31
CA ASN A 295 3.52 29.84 -26.59
C ASN A 295 3.24 28.57 -25.77
N LEU A 296 2.00 28.34 -25.36
CA LEU A 296 1.65 27.24 -24.46
C LEU A 296 1.99 25.87 -25.05
N ASP A 297 1.71 25.69 -26.34
CA ASP A 297 2.02 24.47 -27.09
C ASP A 297 3.54 24.16 -27.06
N PHE A 298 4.38 25.20 -27.09
CA PHE A 298 5.83 25.07 -26.97
C PHE A 298 6.23 24.58 -25.57
N PHE A 299 5.73 25.20 -24.51
CA PHE A 299 6.08 24.79 -23.15
C PHE A 299 5.60 23.37 -22.83
N ILE A 300 4.43 22.98 -23.35
CA ILE A 300 3.93 21.60 -23.26
C ILE A 300 4.86 20.62 -23.99
N SER A 301 5.38 20.99 -25.18
CA SER A 301 6.32 20.14 -25.92
C SER A 301 7.66 19.92 -25.20
N LEU A 302 8.06 20.85 -24.32
CA LEU A 302 9.21 20.71 -23.43
C LEU A 302 8.90 19.90 -22.16
N SER A 303 7.69 19.33 -22.04
CA SER A 303 7.23 18.61 -20.85
C SER A 303 7.28 19.46 -19.57
N LEU A 304 7.15 20.79 -19.69
CA LEU A 304 7.10 21.67 -18.53
C LEU A 304 5.72 21.56 -17.88
N SER A 305 5.70 21.05 -16.65
CA SER A 305 4.49 21.06 -15.83
C SER A 305 4.07 22.48 -15.43
N PHE A 306 2.84 22.62 -14.93
CA PHE A 306 2.33 23.90 -14.43
C PHE A 306 3.24 24.53 -13.36
N ASN A 307 3.77 23.72 -12.44
CA ASN A 307 4.68 24.18 -11.39
C ASN A 307 5.98 24.79 -11.97
N HIS A 308 6.49 24.23 -13.06
CA HIS A 308 7.66 24.78 -13.76
C HIS A 308 7.36 26.16 -14.36
N LEU A 309 6.19 26.32 -14.98
CA LEU A 309 5.74 27.60 -15.50
C LEU A 309 5.59 28.64 -14.39
N MET A 310 4.99 28.26 -13.27
CA MET A 310 4.86 29.14 -12.11
C MET A 310 6.22 29.50 -11.51
N ALA A 311 7.19 28.58 -11.49
CA ALA A 311 8.55 28.89 -11.05
C ALA A 311 9.22 29.97 -11.92
N LEU A 312 9.08 29.88 -13.25
CA LEU A 312 9.58 30.90 -14.18
C LEU A 312 8.92 32.27 -13.98
N ILE A 313 7.63 32.27 -13.66
CA ILE A 313 6.87 33.50 -13.36
C ILE A 313 7.31 34.11 -12.03
N HIS A 314 7.58 33.28 -11.02
CA HIS A 314 8.07 33.73 -9.72
C HIS A 314 9.49 34.28 -9.77
N GLU A 315 10.34 33.75 -10.64
CA GLU A 315 11.69 34.28 -10.89
C GLU A 315 11.63 35.69 -11.49
N GLY A 316 10.60 36.00 -12.28
CA GLY A 316 10.32 37.34 -12.78
C GLY A 316 11.28 37.81 -13.88
N ASP A 317 12.03 36.91 -14.51
CA ASP A 317 12.93 37.23 -15.64
C ASP A 317 12.25 36.98 -16.99
N LEU A 318 11.69 38.05 -17.57
CA LEU A 318 11.05 38.00 -18.88
C LEU A 318 12.05 37.65 -20.00
N ASN A 319 13.32 38.01 -19.84
CA ASN A 319 14.35 37.71 -20.84
C ASN A 319 14.63 36.21 -20.90
N LYS A 320 14.59 35.52 -19.76
CA LYS A 320 14.74 34.06 -19.69
C LYS A 320 13.61 33.35 -20.44
N LEU A 321 12.35 33.76 -20.24
CA LEU A 321 11.21 33.21 -20.97
C LEU A 321 11.33 33.45 -22.48
N GLN A 322 11.70 34.66 -22.90
CA GLN A 322 11.92 34.96 -24.32
C GLN A 322 13.08 34.15 -24.90
N TRP A 323 14.16 33.98 -24.14
CA TRP A 323 15.31 33.18 -24.54
C TRP A 323 14.92 31.71 -24.73
N LEU A 324 14.13 31.13 -23.81
CA LEU A 324 13.62 29.76 -23.91
C LEU A 324 12.81 29.56 -25.19
N ILE A 325 11.90 30.49 -25.49
CA ILE A 325 11.06 30.44 -26.71
C ILE A 325 11.95 30.53 -27.97
N ASN A 326 12.94 31.42 -27.99
CA ASN A 326 13.82 31.62 -29.14
C ASN A 326 14.76 30.42 -29.40
N HIS A 327 15.06 29.61 -28.39
CA HIS A 327 16.00 28.48 -28.49
C HIS A 327 15.32 27.10 -28.43
N TYR A 328 13.99 27.03 -28.60
CA TYR A 328 13.23 25.79 -28.40
C TYR A 328 13.80 24.54 -29.10
N ALA A 329 14.28 24.69 -30.34
CA ALA A 329 14.71 23.57 -31.18
C ALA A 329 15.90 22.79 -30.60
N ILE A 330 16.67 23.42 -29.71
CA ILE A 330 17.86 22.84 -29.09
C ILE A 330 17.68 22.52 -27.61
N LEU A 331 16.55 22.87 -26.99
CA LEU A 331 16.31 22.70 -25.56
C LEU A 331 15.76 21.33 -25.17
N ASN A 332 15.32 20.51 -26.12
CA ASN A 332 14.75 19.18 -25.88
C ASN A 332 15.73 18.13 -25.30
N VAL A 333 17.00 18.51 -25.12
CA VAL A 333 18.04 17.69 -24.47
C VAL A 333 18.20 17.98 -22.98
N LEU A 334 17.55 19.04 -22.47
CA LEU A 334 17.58 19.42 -21.06
C LEU A 334 16.27 19.01 -20.37
N THR A 335 16.34 18.69 -19.08
CA THR A 335 15.14 18.42 -18.29
C THR A 335 14.41 19.71 -17.94
N PRO A 336 13.08 19.64 -17.73
CA PRO A 336 12.27 20.74 -17.19
C PRO A 336 12.89 21.43 -15.97
N ASP A 337 13.43 20.66 -15.02
CA ASP A 337 14.06 21.19 -13.81
C ASP A 337 15.28 22.06 -14.10
N ILE A 338 16.14 21.66 -15.04
CA ILE A 338 17.33 22.44 -15.43
C ILE A 338 16.89 23.73 -16.13
N LEU A 339 15.91 23.65 -17.03
CA LEU A 339 15.37 24.82 -17.75
C LEU A 339 14.82 25.88 -16.79
N CYS A 340 14.17 25.45 -15.70
CA CYS A 340 13.57 26.35 -14.71
C CYS A 340 14.57 26.86 -13.67
N SER A 341 15.50 26.02 -13.20
CA SER A 341 16.39 26.39 -12.09
C SER A 341 17.68 27.11 -12.51
N SER A 342 18.13 26.95 -13.76
CA SER A 342 19.37 27.57 -14.25
C SER A 342 19.15 28.94 -14.88
N ASP A 343 20.12 29.84 -14.72
CA ASP A 343 20.16 31.10 -15.47
C ASP A 343 20.52 30.86 -16.96
N ILE A 344 20.34 31.88 -17.80
CA ILE A 344 20.63 31.79 -19.24
C ILE A 344 22.08 31.37 -19.51
N SER A 345 23.04 31.87 -18.72
CA SER A 345 24.47 31.59 -18.95
C SER A 345 24.79 30.12 -18.68
N GLN A 346 24.17 29.53 -17.64
CA GLN A 346 24.28 28.11 -17.33
C GLN A 346 23.59 27.23 -18.38
N LEU A 347 22.44 27.66 -18.92
CA LEU A 347 21.75 26.95 -20.00
C LEU A 347 22.60 26.95 -21.28
N GLU A 348 23.17 28.10 -21.66
CA GLU A 348 24.09 28.19 -22.79
C GLU A 348 25.32 27.30 -22.61
N LEU A 349 25.91 27.30 -21.41
CA LEU A 349 27.05 26.44 -21.09
C LEU A 349 26.68 24.95 -21.16
N ASN A 350 25.51 24.54 -20.63
CA ASN A 350 25.01 23.17 -20.75
C ASN A 350 24.88 22.75 -22.21
N LEU A 351 24.28 23.60 -23.05
CA LEU A 351 24.14 23.35 -24.48
C LEU A 351 25.49 23.26 -25.20
N GLU A 352 26.46 24.10 -24.83
CA GLU A 352 27.83 24.03 -25.33
C GLU A 352 28.46 22.66 -25.01
N LYS A 353 28.36 22.20 -23.76
CA LYS A 353 28.90 20.89 -23.34
C LYS A 353 28.19 19.72 -24.00
N ILE A 354 26.86 19.78 -24.15
CA ILE A 354 26.09 18.77 -24.87
C ILE A 354 26.54 18.69 -26.33
N ASN A 355 26.71 19.83 -27.00
CA ASN A 355 27.21 19.87 -28.37
C ASN A 355 28.63 19.29 -28.49
N GLN A 356 29.51 19.56 -27.52
CA GLN A 356 30.84 18.93 -27.46
C GLN A 356 30.73 17.39 -27.37
N LEU A 357 29.84 16.87 -26.53
CA LEU A 357 29.62 15.43 -26.38
C LEU A 357 28.96 14.80 -27.63
N ILE A 358 28.06 15.51 -28.30
CA ILE A 358 27.51 15.07 -29.59
C ILE A 358 28.62 14.95 -30.64
N VAL A 359 29.56 15.89 -30.67
CA VAL A 359 30.74 15.83 -31.56
C VAL A 359 31.65 14.63 -31.21
N ILE A 360 31.76 14.28 -29.92
CA ILE A 360 32.46 13.08 -29.46
C ILE A 360 31.72 11.79 -29.88
N GLY A 361 30.42 11.89 -30.22
CA GLY A 361 29.61 10.80 -30.77
C GLY A 361 28.42 10.38 -29.91
N TYR A 362 28.17 11.04 -28.77
CA TYR A 362 27.02 10.72 -27.93
C TYR A 362 25.70 11.06 -28.63
N SER A 363 24.69 10.20 -28.48
CA SER A 363 23.32 10.52 -28.91
C SER A 363 22.67 11.51 -27.95
N LYS A 364 21.73 12.29 -28.47
CA LYS A 364 20.93 13.22 -27.64
C LYS A 364 20.17 12.50 -26.52
N GLU A 365 19.73 11.28 -26.77
CA GLU A 365 19.00 10.44 -25.83
C GLU A 365 19.86 10.06 -24.62
N LEU A 366 21.13 9.74 -24.82
CA LEU A 366 22.06 9.43 -23.72
C LEU A 366 22.39 10.66 -22.86
N LEU A 367 22.37 11.85 -23.45
CA LEU A 367 22.71 13.10 -22.76
C LEU A 367 21.50 13.78 -22.08
N TYR A 368 20.29 13.23 -22.27
CA TYR A 368 19.08 13.84 -21.75
C TYR A 368 19.11 13.94 -20.22
N GLY A 369 18.86 15.15 -19.70
CA GLY A 369 18.72 15.40 -18.26
C GLY A 369 20.00 15.33 -17.43
N GLN A 370 21.17 15.30 -18.07
CA GLN A 370 22.43 15.26 -17.36
C GLN A 370 22.79 16.63 -16.78
N THR A 371 23.38 16.63 -15.57
CA THR A 371 23.84 17.86 -14.92
C THR A 371 25.12 18.39 -15.58
N LEU A 372 25.37 19.71 -15.47
CA LEU A 372 26.59 20.33 -16.01
C LEU A 372 27.87 19.61 -15.54
N LYS A 373 27.95 19.28 -14.25
CA LYS A 373 29.10 18.56 -13.66
C LYS A 373 29.32 17.20 -14.33
N LYS A 374 28.22 16.47 -14.62
CA LYS A 374 28.26 15.18 -15.31
C LYS A 374 28.70 15.35 -16.76
N LEU A 375 28.21 16.37 -17.46
CA LEU A 375 28.63 16.69 -18.83
C LEU A 375 30.13 17.02 -18.90
N GLU A 376 30.64 17.86 -17.99
CA GLU A 376 32.06 18.18 -17.91
C GLU A 376 32.92 16.95 -17.61
N PHE A 377 32.48 16.11 -16.68
CA PHE A 377 33.16 14.87 -16.36
C PHE A 377 33.16 13.87 -17.54
N LEU A 378 32.04 13.77 -18.26
CA LEU A 378 31.95 12.97 -19.49
C LEU A 378 32.96 13.45 -20.53
N ILE A 379 33.10 14.76 -20.74
CA ILE A 379 34.07 15.32 -21.67
C ILE A 379 35.51 14.96 -21.26
N GLU A 380 35.84 15.04 -19.97
CA GLU A 380 37.18 14.69 -19.49
C GLU A 380 37.47 13.19 -19.62
N CYS A 381 36.51 12.34 -19.26
CA CYS A 381 36.73 10.91 -19.11
C CYS A 381 36.61 10.12 -20.41
N THR A 382 35.74 10.56 -21.33
CA THR A 382 35.36 9.78 -22.51
C THR A 382 36.57 9.40 -23.37
N PRO A 383 37.50 10.33 -23.72
CA PRO A 383 38.67 9.97 -24.51
C PRO A 383 39.54 8.90 -23.84
N ARG A 384 39.66 8.95 -22.51
CA ARG A 384 40.47 7.98 -21.75
C ARG A 384 39.81 6.60 -21.70
N LEU A 385 38.48 6.55 -21.57
CA LEU A 385 37.73 5.28 -21.51
C LEU A 385 37.57 4.63 -22.90
N ILE A 386 37.43 5.42 -23.97
CA ILE A 386 37.49 4.92 -25.35
C ILE A 386 38.84 4.24 -25.62
N ASN A 387 39.95 4.80 -25.12
CA ASN A 387 41.28 4.17 -25.25
C ASN A 387 41.39 2.83 -24.51
N LEU A 388 40.54 2.58 -23.50
CA LEU A 388 40.41 1.28 -22.82
C LEU A 388 39.37 0.36 -23.51
N GLY A 389 38.82 0.80 -24.65
CA GLY A 389 37.88 0.06 -25.48
C GLY A 389 36.42 0.08 -25.00
N TYR A 390 36.01 1.05 -24.18
CA TYR A 390 34.60 1.22 -23.81
C TYR A 390 33.81 1.91 -24.92
N GLY A 391 32.59 1.44 -25.18
CA GLY A 391 31.59 2.14 -25.99
C GLY A 391 30.92 3.28 -25.22
N LEU A 392 30.27 4.21 -25.94
CA LEU A 392 29.66 5.41 -25.34
C LEU A 392 28.53 5.07 -24.34
N GLU A 393 27.71 4.06 -24.64
CA GLU A 393 26.67 3.57 -23.73
C GLU A 393 27.28 2.92 -22.47
N GLU A 394 28.39 2.20 -22.63
CA GLU A 394 29.11 1.58 -21.52
C GLU A 394 29.73 2.66 -20.62
N ILE A 395 30.24 3.76 -21.19
CA ILE A 395 30.76 4.89 -20.43
C ILE A 395 29.64 5.54 -19.61
N MET A 396 28.45 5.75 -20.21
CA MET A 396 27.28 6.27 -19.48
C MET A 396 26.90 5.34 -18.33
N LYS A 397 26.90 4.03 -18.55
CA LYS A 397 26.57 3.03 -17.54
C LYS A 397 27.61 2.97 -16.42
N LEU A 398 28.90 3.03 -16.75
CA LEU A 398 30.02 3.05 -15.80
C LEU A 398 29.94 4.25 -14.84
N ILE A 399 29.51 5.38 -15.39
CA ILE A 399 29.37 6.64 -14.68
C ILE A 399 28.13 6.66 -13.78
N GLY A 400 27.04 6.03 -14.22
CA GLY A 400 25.81 5.85 -13.44
C GLY A 400 25.08 7.14 -13.05
N ASP A 401 23.98 7.00 -12.30
CA ASP A 401 23.11 8.11 -11.86
C ASP A 401 23.44 8.65 -10.46
N LYS A 402 24.51 8.17 -9.81
CA LYS A 402 24.88 8.61 -8.46
C LYS A 402 25.92 9.72 -8.52
N ASP A 403 25.77 10.73 -7.66
CA ASP A 403 26.75 11.79 -7.44
C ASP A 403 28.15 11.18 -7.19
N TYR A 404 29.04 11.42 -8.16
CA TYR A 404 30.31 10.74 -8.40
C TYR A 404 31.23 10.56 -7.18
N PRO A 405 31.63 9.31 -6.83
CA PRO A 405 32.65 9.08 -5.81
C PRO A 405 33.96 8.47 -6.33
N PHE A 406 34.18 8.30 -7.65
CA PHE A 406 35.40 7.62 -8.13
C PHE A 406 36.26 8.44 -9.08
N SER A 407 37.58 8.39 -8.84
CA SER A 407 38.57 9.02 -9.69
C SER A 407 38.82 8.17 -10.94
N ILE A 408 38.64 8.76 -12.13
CA ILE A 408 38.98 8.10 -13.40
C ILE A 408 40.45 7.66 -13.41
N SER A 409 41.35 8.43 -12.78
CA SER A 409 42.77 8.07 -12.73
C SER A 409 43.01 6.82 -11.89
N GLU A 410 42.28 6.66 -10.79
CA GLU A 410 42.32 5.46 -9.95
C GLU A 410 41.74 4.26 -10.69
N PHE A 411 40.61 4.46 -11.38
CA PHE A 411 40.00 3.44 -12.22
C PHE A 411 40.94 2.95 -13.33
N ILE A 412 41.57 3.86 -14.08
CA ILE A 412 42.53 3.52 -15.14
C ILE A 412 43.71 2.75 -14.53
N THR A 413 44.20 3.17 -13.37
CA THR A 413 45.30 2.48 -12.65
C THR A 413 44.91 1.05 -12.31
N TYR A 414 43.70 0.83 -11.79
CA TYR A 414 43.18 -0.51 -11.49
C TYR A 414 42.97 -1.36 -12.74
N PHE A 415 42.44 -0.76 -13.81
CA PHE A 415 42.24 -1.43 -15.08
C PHE A 415 43.57 -1.91 -15.68
N GLN A 416 44.59 -1.05 -15.68
CA GLN A 416 45.93 -1.41 -16.16
C GLN A 416 46.59 -2.45 -15.27
N TYR A 417 46.52 -2.29 -13.94
CA TYR A 417 47.08 -3.26 -13.01
C TYR A 417 46.49 -4.67 -13.19
N LEU A 418 45.17 -4.78 -13.34
CA LEU A 418 44.52 -6.07 -13.59
C LEU A 418 44.88 -6.63 -14.97
N SER A 419 45.03 -5.77 -15.98
CA SER A 419 45.51 -6.19 -17.31
C SER A 419 46.93 -6.74 -17.23
N ASP A 420 47.81 -6.10 -16.47
CA ASP A 420 49.20 -6.54 -16.24
C ASP A 420 49.27 -7.86 -15.47
N LEU A 421 48.30 -8.13 -14.59
CA LEU A 421 48.10 -9.41 -13.92
C LEU A 421 47.50 -10.49 -14.82
N GLY A 422 47.23 -10.19 -16.09
CA GLY A 422 46.75 -11.13 -17.10
C GLY A 422 45.24 -11.37 -17.09
N TYR A 423 44.43 -10.45 -16.52
CA TYR A 423 42.97 -10.50 -16.67
C TYR A 423 42.56 -9.96 -18.05
N PRO A 424 41.67 -10.67 -18.80
CA PRO A 424 41.16 -10.17 -20.08
C PRO A 424 40.41 -8.83 -19.93
N GLN A 425 40.64 -7.90 -20.85
CA GLN A 425 40.00 -6.58 -20.81
C GLN A 425 38.47 -6.66 -20.75
N ASP A 426 37.85 -7.58 -21.48
CA ASP A 426 36.39 -7.75 -21.49
C ASP A 426 35.83 -8.18 -20.13
N GLN A 427 36.59 -8.95 -19.35
CA GLN A 427 36.21 -9.33 -17.99
C GLN A 427 36.31 -8.14 -17.03
N ILE A 428 37.36 -7.33 -17.16
CA ILE A 428 37.52 -6.10 -16.37
C ILE A 428 36.39 -5.12 -16.70
N LYS A 429 36.01 -5.00 -17.98
CA LYS A 429 34.85 -4.22 -18.43
C LYS A 429 33.53 -4.74 -17.86
N GLN A 430 33.30 -6.05 -17.89
CA GLN A 430 32.07 -6.64 -17.35
C GLN A 430 31.91 -6.31 -15.86
N MET A 431 33.00 -6.38 -15.08
CA MET A 431 32.98 -6.00 -13.67
C MET A 431 32.70 -4.51 -13.45
N SER A 432 33.37 -3.65 -14.21
CA SER A 432 33.22 -2.20 -14.04
C SER A 432 31.79 -1.72 -14.35
N LEU A 433 31.10 -2.42 -15.25
CA LEU A 433 29.71 -2.15 -15.66
C LEU A 433 28.66 -2.82 -14.76
N SER A 434 29.07 -3.62 -13.77
CA SER A 434 28.16 -4.25 -12.81
C SER A 434 27.86 -3.34 -11.60
N CYS A 435 26.79 -3.62 -10.87
CA CYS A 435 26.43 -2.86 -9.67
C CYS A 435 27.60 -2.87 -8.66
N GLY A 436 28.21 -1.70 -8.41
CA GLY A 436 29.39 -1.59 -7.53
C GLY A 436 30.75 -1.72 -8.24
N GLY A 437 30.83 -1.43 -9.54
CA GLY A 437 32.01 -1.61 -10.40
C GLY A 437 33.36 -1.17 -9.83
N LEU A 438 33.52 0.07 -9.33
CA LEU A 438 34.80 0.49 -8.72
C LEU A 438 35.12 -0.29 -7.42
N PRO A 439 34.22 -0.40 -6.43
CA PRO A 439 34.43 -1.28 -5.27
C PRO A 439 34.86 -2.71 -5.65
N LEU A 440 34.27 -3.28 -6.70
CA LEU A 440 34.61 -4.60 -7.23
C LEU A 440 36.02 -4.65 -7.81
N LEU A 441 36.39 -3.65 -8.62
CA LEU A 441 37.75 -3.54 -9.15
C LEU A 441 38.78 -3.34 -8.05
N THR A 442 38.53 -2.45 -7.09
CA THR A 442 39.40 -2.22 -5.93
C THR A 442 39.60 -3.49 -5.11
N ALA A 443 38.52 -4.24 -4.92
CA ALA A 443 38.54 -5.53 -4.26
C ALA A 443 39.39 -6.55 -5.02
N LEU A 444 39.19 -6.68 -6.34
CA LEU A 444 39.98 -7.60 -7.15
C LEU A 444 41.46 -7.21 -7.15
N VAL A 445 41.79 -5.93 -7.29
CA VAL A 445 43.17 -5.41 -7.21
C VAL A 445 43.84 -5.81 -5.89
N LYS A 446 43.11 -5.73 -4.76
CA LYS A 446 43.63 -6.12 -3.44
C LYS A 446 43.79 -7.63 -3.27
N SER A 447 42.89 -8.42 -3.86
CA SER A 447 42.84 -9.87 -3.66
C SER A 447 43.61 -10.68 -4.71
N ALA A 448 43.79 -10.15 -5.92
CA ALA A 448 44.40 -10.85 -7.06
C ALA A 448 45.85 -11.32 -6.77
N PRO A 449 46.74 -10.54 -6.13
CA PRO A 449 48.10 -11.02 -5.84
C PRO A 449 48.13 -12.26 -4.93
N ALA A 450 47.23 -12.31 -3.94
CA ALA A 450 47.12 -13.42 -3.00
C ALA A 450 46.52 -14.69 -3.65
N LEU A 451 45.65 -14.51 -4.64
CA LEU A 451 45.08 -15.59 -5.45
C LEU A 451 46.12 -16.20 -6.39
N LEU A 452 46.87 -15.36 -7.10
CA LEU A 452 47.93 -15.79 -8.02
C LEU A 452 49.04 -16.56 -7.29
N THR A 453 49.45 -16.09 -6.11
CA THR A 453 50.44 -16.81 -5.27
C THR A 453 49.96 -18.16 -4.76
N ARG A 454 48.65 -18.44 -4.77
CA ARG A 454 48.07 -19.73 -4.40
C ARG A 454 47.82 -20.67 -5.58
N GLY A 455 48.33 -20.34 -6.76
CA GLY A 455 48.29 -21.20 -7.94
C GLY A 455 47.04 -21.06 -8.80
N TYR A 456 46.17 -20.09 -8.50
CA TYR A 456 45.04 -19.76 -9.38
C TYR A 456 45.51 -19.00 -10.61
N SER A 457 45.07 -19.41 -11.80
CA SER A 457 45.28 -18.62 -13.02
C SER A 457 44.29 -17.46 -13.12
N SER A 458 44.69 -16.35 -13.73
CA SER A 458 43.81 -15.19 -14.00
C SER A 458 42.61 -15.57 -14.89
N LEU A 459 42.79 -16.53 -15.79
CA LEU A 459 41.76 -17.03 -16.70
C LEU A 459 40.68 -17.87 -16.01
N GLU A 460 41.03 -18.66 -14.99
CA GLU A 460 40.07 -19.52 -14.26
C GLU A 460 39.38 -18.77 -13.11
N THR A 461 40.07 -17.84 -12.44
CA THR A 461 39.50 -17.11 -11.31
C THR A 461 38.69 -15.88 -11.69
N GLY A 462 39.00 -15.25 -12.82
CA GLY A 462 38.27 -14.06 -13.31
C GLY A 462 36.77 -14.31 -13.40
N PRO A 463 36.28 -15.21 -14.28
CA PRO A 463 34.85 -15.45 -14.46
C PRO A 463 34.12 -15.88 -13.18
N LEU A 464 34.80 -16.66 -12.34
CA LEU A 464 34.25 -17.21 -11.11
C LEU A 464 34.07 -16.14 -10.04
N LEU A 465 35.07 -15.27 -9.83
CA LEU A 465 34.96 -14.13 -8.91
C LEU A 465 33.98 -13.09 -9.42
N ILE A 466 33.91 -12.88 -10.73
CA ILE A 466 32.93 -11.98 -11.36
C ILE A 466 31.52 -12.47 -11.04
N ASN A 467 31.21 -13.73 -11.35
CA ASN A 467 29.88 -14.28 -11.09
C ASN A 467 29.51 -14.22 -9.60
N ILE A 468 30.45 -14.53 -8.70
CA ILE A 468 30.18 -14.44 -7.26
C ILE A 468 29.92 -13.00 -6.84
N LEU A 469 30.83 -12.09 -7.16
CA LEU A 469 30.79 -10.73 -6.63
C LEU A 469 29.68 -9.89 -7.27
N THR A 470 29.37 -10.10 -8.56
CA THR A 470 28.23 -9.48 -9.22
C THR A 470 26.91 -9.98 -8.63
N SER A 471 26.75 -11.29 -8.40
CA SER A 471 25.54 -11.82 -7.76
C SER A 471 25.37 -11.28 -6.34
N VAL A 472 26.46 -11.15 -5.57
CA VAL A 472 26.41 -10.59 -4.21
C VAL A 472 26.10 -9.09 -4.22
N SER A 473 26.67 -8.32 -5.15
CA SER A 473 26.45 -6.87 -5.20
C SER A 473 25.04 -6.48 -5.67
N GLU A 474 24.41 -7.31 -6.51
CA GLU A 474 23.01 -7.15 -6.93
C GLU A 474 22.03 -7.39 -5.78
N HIS A 475 22.36 -8.29 -4.84
CA HIS A 475 21.47 -8.66 -3.74
C HIS A 475 21.75 -7.91 -2.42
N GLU A 476 23.00 -7.79 -1.97
CA GLU A 476 23.35 -7.15 -0.68
C GLU A 476 24.75 -6.52 -0.67
N ALA A 477 24.83 -5.17 -0.73
CA ALA A 477 26.10 -4.45 -0.73
C ALA A 477 26.97 -4.66 0.54
N SER A 478 26.37 -4.98 1.68
CA SER A 478 27.08 -5.28 2.94
C SER A 478 27.91 -6.56 2.87
N SER A 479 27.40 -7.57 2.17
CA SER A 479 27.97 -8.92 2.07
C SER A 479 29.15 -8.96 1.08
N LEU A 480 29.26 -7.95 0.22
CA LEU A 480 30.33 -7.83 -0.76
C LEU A 480 31.71 -7.71 -0.12
N LYS A 481 31.84 -6.95 0.96
CA LYS A 481 33.14 -6.77 1.66
C LYS A 481 33.67 -8.10 2.20
N ASP A 482 32.79 -8.92 2.76
CA ASP A 482 33.14 -10.22 3.32
C ASP A 482 33.38 -11.25 2.19
N ALA A 483 32.57 -11.22 1.13
CA ALA A 483 32.78 -12.04 -0.06
C ALA A 483 34.17 -11.81 -0.67
N VAL A 484 34.59 -10.55 -0.81
CA VAL A 484 35.92 -10.18 -1.32
C VAL A 484 37.04 -10.73 -0.43
N LYS A 485 36.87 -10.63 0.89
CA LYS A 485 37.89 -11.06 1.87
C LYS A 485 38.03 -12.58 1.90
N PHE A 486 36.91 -13.31 1.87
CA PHE A 486 36.89 -14.74 2.19
C PHE A 486 36.78 -15.69 1.01
N THR A 487 36.24 -15.26 -0.14
CA THR A 487 36.12 -16.12 -1.33
C THR A 487 37.47 -16.76 -1.73
N PRO A 488 38.59 -16.02 -1.80
CA PRO A 488 39.90 -16.61 -2.07
C PRO A 488 40.33 -17.72 -1.10
N LEU A 489 39.99 -17.56 0.18
CA LEU A 489 40.31 -18.53 1.22
C LEU A 489 39.42 -19.76 1.10
N MET A 490 38.12 -19.58 0.90
CA MET A 490 37.14 -20.65 0.85
C MET A 490 37.28 -21.53 -0.40
N LEU A 491 37.56 -20.93 -1.57
CA LEU A 491 37.85 -21.67 -2.79
C LEU A 491 39.11 -22.54 -2.62
N ALA A 492 40.16 -21.99 -1.98
CA ALA A 492 41.40 -22.74 -1.71
C ALA A 492 41.20 -23.91 -0.73
N GLN A 493 40.14 -23.88 0.07
CA GLN A 493 39.75 -24.97 0.96
C GLN A 493 38.81 -25.97 0.29
N GLY A 494 38.44 -25.79 -0.99
CA GLY A 494 37.62 -26.74 -1.76
C GLY A 494 36.12 -26.44 -1.81
N ILE A 495 35.67 -25.29 -1.27
CA ILE A 495 34.26 -24.88 -1.38
C ILE A 495 33.94 -24.49 -2.82
N GLN A 496 32.81 -24.95 -3.36
CA GLN A 496 32.43 -24.68 -4.73
C GLN A 496 31.81 -23.29 -4.91
N PRO A 497 31.98 -22.65 -6.07
CA PRO A 497 31.48 -21.30 -6.32
C PRO A 497 29.97 -21.10 -6.11
N PRO A 498 29.07 -21.98 -6.59
CA PRO A 498 27.63 -21.81 -6.41
C PRO A 498 27.22 -21.74 -4.93
N ASP A 499 27.92 -22.49 -4.07
CA ASP A 499 27.64 -22.53 -2.64
C ASP A 499 28.05 -21.22 -1.94
N LEU A 500 29.13 -20.58 -2.41
CA LEU A 500 29.53 -19.26 -1.92
C LEU A 500 28.55 -18.18 -2.35
N ILE A 501 28.03 -18.23 -3.58
CA ILE A 501 26.98 -17.30 -4.04
C ILE A 501 25.77 -17.42 -3.13
N GLN A 502 25.24 -18.64 -2.98
CA GLN A 502 24.09 -18.88 -2.13
C GLN A 502 24.31 -18.42 -0.69
N PHE A 503 25.52 -18.62 -0.15
CA PHE A 503 25.86 -18.21 1.20
C PHE A 503 25.97 -16.69 1.37
N PHE A 504 26.67 -15.98 0.47
CA PHE A 504 26.87 -14.53 0.58
C PHE A 504 25.62 -13.72 0.24
N CYS A 505 24.66 -14.29 -0.51
CA CYS A 505 23.36 -13.65 -0.76
C CYS A 505 22.38 -13.79 0.42
N GLN A 506 22.74 -14.51 1.49
CA GLN A 506 21.93 -14.58 2.71
C GLN A 506 22.30 -13.44 3.67
N SER A 507 21.30 -12.89 4.36
CA SER A 507 21.46 -11.85 5.38
C SER A 507 22.08 -12.41 6.68
N LEU A 508 23.38 -12.73 6.64
CA LEU A 508 24.13 -13.37 7.73
C LEU A 508 25.35 -12.53 8.14
N ASN A 509 25.93 -12.85 9.30
CA ASN A 509 27.25 -12.35 9.68
C ASN A 509 28.34 -13.27 9.10
N HIS A 510 28.62 -13.12 7.80
CA HIS A 510 29.53 -14.01 7.07
C HIS A 510 30.93 -14.01 7.68
N ASN A 511 31.45 -12.87 8.12
CA ASN A 511 32.77 -12.79 8.77
C ASN A 511 32.87 -13.67 10.01
N THR A 512 31.89 -13.65 10.92
CA THR A 512 31.90 -14.50 12.11
C THR A 512 31.77 -15.98 11.74
N ILE A 513 30.84 -16.31 10.83
CA ILE A 513 30.60 -17.69 10.42
C ILE A 513 31.83 -18.30 9.74
N ILE A 514 32.42 -17.60 8.77
CA ILE A 514 33.58 -18.12 8.03
C ILE A 514 34.80 -18.25 8.95
N THR A 515 35.02 -17.29 9.85
CA THR A 515 36.13 -17.36 10.81
C THR A 515 36.01 -18.58 11.72
N LEU A 516 34.79 -18.94 12.13
CA LEU A 516 34.53 -20.15 12.90
C LEU A 516 34.60 -21.44 12.06
N LEU A 517 34.24 -21.38 10.78
CA LEU A 517 34.23 -22.54 9.88
C LEU A 517 35.65 -22.95 9.43
N LEU A 518 36.52 -21.98 9.14
CA LEU A 518 37.85 -22.22 8.57
C LEU A 518 38.68 -23.30 9.29
N PRO A 519 38.75 -23.34 10.64
CA PRO A 519 39.51 -24.38 11.35
C PRO A 519 38.94 -25.80 11.19
N TYR A 520 37.65 -25.94 10.90
CA TYR A 520 36.97 -27.24 10.84
C TYR A 520 36.77 -27.74 9.40
N LEU A 521 37.00 -26.88 8.41
CA LEU A 521 36.77 -27.15 7.00
C LEU A 521 37.49 -28.42 6.49
N PRO A 522 38.80 -28.63 6.79
CA PRO A 522 39.49 -29.86 6.38
C PRO A 522 38.84 -31.13 6.97
N GLN A 523 38.50 -31.11 8.26
CA GLN A 523 37.88 -32.25 8.94
C GLN A 523 36.49 -32.58 8.37
N LEU A 524 35.71 -31.56 8.01
CA LEU A 524 34.39 -31.73 7.42
C LEU A 524 34.47 -32.43 6.05
N PHE A 525 35.46 -32.06 5.23
CA PHE A 525 35.72 -32.73 3.95
C PHE A 525 36.24 -34.15 4.12
N GLU A 526 37.15 -34.40 5.07
CA GLU A 526 37.61 -35.76 5.41
C GLU A 526 36.47 -36.69 5.84
N HIS A 527 35.43 -36.13 6.49
CA HIS A 527 34.23 -36.88 6.86
C HIS A 527 33.23 -37.09 5.70
N GLY A 528 33.54 -36.59 4.50
CA GLY A 528 32.79 -36.79 3.27
C GLY A 528 31.62 -35.83 3.07
N LEU A 529 31.64 -34.64 3.69
CA LEU A 529 30.61 -33.62 3.45
C LEU A 529 30.90 -32.86 2.16
N SER A 530 29.84 -32.58 1.38
CA SER A 530 29.93 -31.70 0.21
C SER A 530 30.07 -30.24 0.64
N SER A 531 30.62 -29.40 -0.24
CA SER A 531 30.71 -27.95 -0.04
C SER A 531 29.33 -27.33 0.25
N GLU A 532 28.31 -27.70 -0.53
CA GLU A 532 26.92 -27.24 -0.35
C GLU A 532 26.43 -27.50 1.07
N ARG A 533 26.69 -28.72 1.57
CA ARG A 533 26.26 -29.11 2.92
C ARG A 533 27.05 -28.38 3.99
N ILE A 534 28.35 -28.19 3.81
CA ILE A 534 29.18 -27.43 4.75
C ILE A 534 28.66 -25.99 4.88
N MET A 535 28.35 -25.34 3.76
CA MET A 535 27.83 -23.97 3.79
C MET A 535 26.43 -23.90 4.43
N LYS A 536 25.55 -24.86 4.13
CA LYS A 536 24.24 -24.98 4.80
C LYS A 536 24.37 -25.22 6.30
N LEU A 537 25.36 -26.02 6.73
CA LEU A 537 25.60 -26.26 8.14
C LEU A 537 26.10 -25.00 8.85
N ALA A 538 27.03 -24.28 8.23
CA ALA A 538 27.60 -23.06 8.77
C ALA A 538 26.57 -21.92 8.88
N ALA A 539 25.62 -21.86 7.95
CA ALA A 539 24.53 -20.87 7.96
C ALA A 539 23.48 -21.16 9.05
N ASN A 540 23.14 -22.44 9.28
CA ASN A 540 21.98 -22.81 10.11
C ASN A 540 22.35 -23.28 11.52
N PHE A 541 23.61 -23.64 11.77
CA PHE A 541 24.02 -24.22 13.04
C PHE A 541 25.25 -23.54 13.62
N ASN A 542 25.30 -23.50 14.95
CA ASN A 542 26.53 -23.19 15.66
C ASN A 542 27.50 -24.39 15.53
N LEU A 543 28.51 -24.25 14.67
CA LEU A 543 29.48 -25.31 14.37
C LEU A 543 30.21 -25.82 15.62
N ASN A 544 30.53 -24.95 16.59
CA ASN A 544 31.19 -25.36 17.83
C ASN A 544 30.33 -26.34 18.66
N THR A 545 29.01 -26.23 18.55
CA THR A 545 28.08 -27.16 19.23
C THR A 545 27.78 -28.39 18.37
N TYR A 546 27.66 -28.21 17.05
CA TYR A 546 27.25 -29.25 16.13
C TYR A 546 28.37 -30.27 15.84
N LEU A 547 29.59 -29.80 15.59
CA LEU A 547 30.72 -30.64 15.18
C LEU A 547 31.04 -31.77 16.16
N PRO A 548 31.07 -31.54 17.49
CA PRO A 548 31.29 -32.63 18.46
C PRO A 548 30.24 -33.74 18.37
N TYR A 549 28.97 -33.39 18.11
CA TYR A 549 27.92 -34.38 17.91
C TYR A 549 28.09 -35.13 16.59
N PHE A 550 28.39 -34.42 15.50
CA PHE A 550 28.61 -35.01 14.18
C PHE A 550 29.74 -36.04 14.19
N ILE A 551 30.91 -35.65 14.72
CA ILE A 551 32.09 -36.55 14.82
C ILE A 551 31.73 -37.79 15.63
N ARG A 552 31.10 -37.60 16.80
CA ARG A 552 30.74 -38.73 17.66
C ARG A 552 29.71 -39.67 17.03
N LEU A 553 28.76 -39.15 16.25
CA LEU A 553 27.81 -39.98 15.50
C LEU A 553 28.50 -40.74 14.36
N LYS A 554 29.47 -40.13 13.68
CA LYS A 554 30.29 -40.81 12.65
C LYS A 554 31.13 -41.93 13.26
N GLU A 555 31.72 -41.71 14.43
CA GLU A 555 32.42 -42.75 15.21
C GLU A 555 31.48 -43.91 15.62
N LEU A 556 30.19 -43.61 15.83
CA LEU A 556 29.15 -44.61 16.08
C LEU A 556 28.57 -45.25 14.80
N ASN A 557 29.25 -45.05 13.65
CA ASN A 557 28.90 -45.58 12.34
C ASN A 557 27.54 -45.11 11.78
N TYR A 558 27.06 -43.92 12.16
CA TYR A 558 25.94 -43.28 11.45
C TYR A 558 26.41 -42.68 10.11
N SER A 559 25.65 -42.93 9.05
CA SER A 559 25.91 -42.35 7.73
C SER A 559 25.55 -40.86 7.68
N CYS A 560 26.12 -40.13 6.71
CA CYS A 560 25.82 -38.71 6.54
C CYS A 560 24.33 -38.44 6.28
N ASP A 561 23.63 -39.35 5.58
CA ASP A 561 22.19 -39.24 5.30
C ASP A 561 21.35 -39.47 6.55
N GLN A 562 21.75 -40.42 7.39
CA GLN A 562 21.10 -40.63 8.69
C GLN A 562 21.26 -39.40 9.58
N ILE A 563 22.42 -38.73 9.55
CA ILE A 563 22.65 -37.49 10.30
C ILE A 563 21.82 -36.33 9.70
N LEU A 564 21.63 -36.24 8.38
CA LEU A 564 20.70 -35.26 7.77
C LEU A 564 19.28 -35.40 8.30
N GLN A 565 18.78 -36.64 8.39
CA GLN A 565 17.43 -36.89 8.90
C GLN A 565 17.28 -36.37 10.34
N MET A 566 18.35 -36.37 11.13
CA MET A 566 18.37 -35.83 12.49
C MET A 566 18.45 -34.29 12.51
N GLU A 567 19.21 -33.68 11.59
CA GLU A 567 19.37 -32.22 11.47
C GLU A 567 18.06 -31.51 11.15
N ASN A 568 17.22 -32.12 10.30
CA ASN A 568 15.89 -31.60 9.95
C ASN A 568 14.90 -31.59 11.14
N ASN A 569 15.29 -32.11 12.30
CA ASN A 569 14.47 -32.07 13.49
C ASN A 569 14.73 -30.78 14.29
N PRO A 570 13.70 -29.98 14.65
CA PRO A 570 13.88 -28.76 15.43
C PRO A 570 14.50 -29.00 16.82
N LYS A 571 14.50 -30.25 17.32
CA LYS A 571 15.11 -30.67 18.58
C LYS A 571 16.40 -31.49 18.35
N TYR A 572 17.11 -31.28 17.24
CA TYR A 572 18.28 -32.07 16.84
C TYR A 572 19.32 -32.22 17.95
N LYS A 573 19.63 -31.17 18.74
CA LYS A 573 20.62 -31.25 19.83
C LYS A 573 20.26 -32.33 20.85
N LYS A 574 19.00 -32.37 21.27
CA LYS A 574 18.51 -33.38 22.22
C LYS A 574 18.50 -34.76 21.59
N LEU A 575 18.12 -34.86 20.31
CA LEU A 575 18.10 -36.11 19.56
C LEU A 575 19.50 -36.71 19.40
N MET A 576 20.44 -35.94 18.85
CA MET A 576 21.83 -36.34 18.64
C MET A 576 22.51 -36.67 19.97
N GLY A 577 22.31 -35.86 21.00
CA GLY A 577 22.84 -36.12 22.34
C GLY A 577 22.34 -37.45 22.92
N THR A 578 21.03 -37.73 22.89
CA THR A 578 20.50 -39.00 23.37
C THR A 578 20.95 -40.20 22.51
N LEU A 579 21.09 -40.04 21.21
CA LEU A 579 21.62 -41.10 20.35
C LEU A 579 23.07 -41.43 20.69
N ILE A 580 23.91 -40.43 20.91
CA ILE A 580 25.30 -40.64 21.34
C ILE A 580 25.35 -41.38 22.68
N GLU A 581 24.47 -41.03 23.61
CA GLU A 581 24.39 -41.67 24.92
C GLU A 581 23.88 -43.13 24.86
N THR A 582 22.88 -43.40 24.01
CA THR A 582 22.15 -44.69 24.03
C THR A 582 22.61 -45.69 22.98
N THR A 583 23.24 -45.24 21.89
CA THR A 583 23.67 -46.12 20.79
C THR A 583 24.64 -47.21 21.25
N PRO A 584 25.71 -46.92 22.02
CA PRO A 584 26.67 -47.96 22.41
C PRO A 584 26.04 -49.17 23.12
N GLU A 585 25.12 -48.92 24.04
CA GLU A 585 24.46 -50.01 24.79
C GLU A 585 23.33 -50.66 24.00
N LEU A 586 22.61 -49.92 23.15
CA LEU A 586 21.61 -50.52 22.26
C LEU A 586 22.27 -51.42 21.22
N THR A 587 23.42 -51.02 20.67
CA THR A 587 24.19 -51.86 19.74
C THR A 587 24.70 -53.12 20.43
N SER A 588 25.16 -53.04 21.69
CA SER A 588 25.54 -54.24 22.46
C SER A 588 24.35 -55.15 22.79
N GLN A 589 23.13 -54.59 22.84
CA GLN A 589 21.88 -55.34 22.95
C GLN A 589 21.35 -55.87 21.59
N GLY A 590 22.10 -55.68 20.49
CA GLY A 590 21.82 -56.24 19.17
C GLY A 590 21.05 -55.32 18.22
N TYR A 591 20.75 -54.07 18.59
CA TYR A 591 20.12 -53.12 17.68
C TYR A 591 21.12 -52.63 16.60
N SER A 592 20.68 -52.55 15.34
CA SER A 592 21.43 -51.83 14.31
C SER A 592 21.24 -50.32 14.43
N THR A 593 22.16 -49.52 13.91
CA THR A 593 22.04 -48.05 13.86
C THR A 593 20.76 -47.60 13.13
N GLU A 594 20.33 -48.35 12.11
CA GLU A 594 19.06 -48.12 11.40
C GLU A 594 17.83 -48.34 12.29
N ASN A 595 17.84 -49.40 13.11
CA ASN A 595 16.76 -49.65 14.07
C ASN A 595 16.69 -48.56 15.12
N ILE A 596 17.85 -48.15 15.66
CA ILE A 596 17.94 -47.08 16.66
C ILE A 596 17.42 -45.77 16.08
N LEU A 597 17.84 -45.41 14.86
CA LEU A 597 17.37 -44.21 14.18
C LEU A 597 15.87 -44.26 13.89
N THR A 598 15.34 -45.42 13.49
CA THR A 598 13.90 -45.60 13.25
C THR A 598 13.08 -45.33 14.52
N ILE A 599 13.55 -45.82 15.67
CA ILE A 599 12.93 -45.56 16.97
C ILE A 599 13.01 -44.06 17.30
N ALA A 600 14.19 -43.47 17.13
CA ALA A 600 14.47 -42.08 17.48
C ALA A 600 13.65 -41.07 16.65
N THR A 601 13.52 -41.33 15.34
CA THR A 601 12.79 -40.46 14.41
C THR A 601 11.27 -40.57 14.59
N LYS A 602 10.74 -41.78 14.86
CA LYS A 602 9.28 -41.97 15.04
C LYS A 602 8.79 -41.57 16.42
N CYS A 603 9.56 -41.82 17.47
CA CYS A 603 9.10 -41.71 18.85
C CYS A 603 9.91 -40.73 19.70
N TYR A 604 10.81 -39.95 19.09
CA TYR A 604 11.70 -39.00 19.75
C TYR A 604 12.65 -39.69 20.77
N PRO A 605 13.56 -38.95 21.44
CA PRO A 605 14.46 -39.52 22.46
C PRO A 605 13.77 -40.29 23.60
N SER A 606 12.46 -40.06 23.79
CA SER A 606 11.64 -40.69 24.82
C SER A 606 11.55 -42.21 24.73
N ALA A 607 11.73 -42.81 23.55
CA ALA A 607 11.68 -44.27 23.40
C ALA A 607 13.04 -44.95 23.53
N LEU A 608 14.14 -44.24 23.23
CA LEU A 608 15.50 -44.78 23.28
C LEU A 608 15.97 -45.10 24.71
N ILE A 609 15.67 -44.22 25.67
CA ILE A 609 16.05 -44.43 27.07
C ILE A 609 15.34 -45.66 27.66
N PRO A 610 14.01 -45.84 27.49
CA PRO A 610 13.34 -47.09 27.85
C PRO A 610 13.85 -48.30 27.07
N ALA A 611 14.16 -48.20 25.78
CA ALA A 611 14.71 -49.31 25.00
C ALA A 611 16.05 -49.78 25.59
N LYS A 612 16.97 -48.85 25.86
CA LYS A 612 18.26 -49.10 26.52
C LYS A 612 18.06 -49.81 27.85
N LYS A 613 17.11 -49.35 28.66
CA LYS A 613 16.91 -49.83 30.04
C LYS A 613 16.17 -51.18 30.10
N PHE A 614 15.17 -51.39 29.26
CA PHE A 614 14.20 -52.49 29.44
C PHE A 614 14.25 -53.58 28.36
N THR A 615 15.07 -53.45 27.32
CA THR A 615 15.27 -54.55 26.35
C THR A 615 15.75 -55.84 27.06
N PRO A 616 16.80 -55.83 27.92
CA PRO A 616 17.26 -57.08 28.53
C PRO A 616 16.19 -57.78 29.40
N PRO A 617 15.45 -57.09 30.29
CA PRO A 617 14.33 -57.67 31.03
C PRO A 617 13.19 -58.20 30.16
N LEU A 618 12.93 -57.59 28.99
CA LEU A 618 11.88 -58.08 28.09
C LEU A 618 12.36 -59.32 27.33
N ILE A 619 13.63 -59.39 26.93
CA ILE A 619 14.18 -60.61 26.32
C ILE A 619 14.12 -61.80 27.28
N THR A 620 14.39 -61.60 28.59
CA THR A 620 14.27 -62.68 29.58
C THR A 620 12.83 -63.16 29.78
N GLN A 621 11.83 -62.32 29.47
CA GLN A 621 10.41 -62.69 29.43
C GLN A 621 9.99 -63.38 28.11
N GLY A 622 10.93 -63.61 27.20
CA GLY A 622 10.70 -64.35 25.94
C GLY A 622 10.31 -63.49 24.74
N TYR A 623 10.43 -62.16 24.82
CA TYR A 623 10.23 -61.27 23.67
C TYR A 623 11.44 -61.31 22.73
N SER A 624 11.19 -61.34 21.42
CA SER A 624 12.27 -61.27 20.43
C SER A 624 12.66 -59.83 20.13
N LEU A 625 13.91 -59.61 19.69
CA LEU A 625 14.40 -58.26 19.40
C LEU A 625 13.59 -57.56 18.30
N SER A 626 13.11 -58.28 17.29
CA SER A 626 12.29 -57.71 16.22
C SER A 626 10.93 -57.20 16.72
N GLU A 627 10.34 -57.89 17.69
CA GLU A 627 9.12 -57.45 18.38
C GLU A 627 9.37 -56.18 19.19
N LEU A 628 10.49 -56.12 19.90
CA LEU A 628 10.88 -54.95 20.67
C LEU A 628 11.15 -53.73 19.78
N ILE A 629 11.85 -53.89 18.65
CA ILE A 629 12.05 -52.81 17.67
C ILE A 629 10.70 -52.28 17.19
N HIS A 630 9.75 -53.17 16.86
CA HIS A 630 8.42 -52.76 16.45
C HIS A 630 7.67 -52.00 17.55
N PHE A 631 7.78 -52.45 18.80
CA PHE A 631 7.17 -51.85 19.98
C PHE A 631 7.74 -50.46 20.29
N PHE A 632 9.07 -50.31 20.32
CA PHE A 632 9.74 -49.04 20.57
C PHE A 632 9.52 -48.02 19.45
N SER A 633 9.22 -48.48 18.23
CA SER A 633 8.86 -47.63 17.09
C SER A 633 7.41 -47.10 17.10
N ARG A 634 6.60 -47.41 18.12
CA ARG A 634 5.23 -46.88 18.30
C ARG A 634 5.21 -45.63 19.16
N GLN A 635 4.48 -44.60 18.74
CA GLN A 635 4.34 -43.34 19.50
C GLN A 635 3.47 -43.51 20.76
N ILE A 636 4.06 -44.05 21.82
CA ILE A 636 3.45 -44.21 23.14
C ILE A 636 4.41 -43.74 24.24
N LYS A 637 3.91 -43.54 25.45
CA LYS A 637 4.78 -43.37 26.63
C LYS A 637 5.28 -44.74 27.08
N HIS A 638 6.36 -45.22 26.47
CA HIS A 638 6.89 -46.58 26.73
C HIS A 638 7.18 -46.84 28.20
N SER A 639 7.68 -45.84 28.94
CA SER A 639 7.93 -45.93 30.39
C SER A 639 6.70 -46.39 31.18
N ASP A 640 5.52 -45.95 30.77
CA ASP A 640 4.27 -46.17 31.50
C ASP A 640 3.70 -47.57 31.22
N VAL A 641 4.07 -48.16 30.09
CA VAL A 641 3.54 -49.44 29.60
C VAL A 641 4.47 -50.59 29.96
N ILE A 642 5.79 -50.41 29.84
CA ILE A 642 6.76 -51.51 29.97
C ILE A 642 6.77 -52.12 31.37
N GLN A 643 6.67 -51.30 32.41
CA GLN A 643 6.68 -51.80 33.78
C GLN A 643 5.50 -52.76 34.01
N THR A 644 4.31 -52.35 33.58
CA THR A 644 3.11 -53.19 33.65
C THR A 644 3.18 -54.36 32.68
N LEU A 645 3.78 -54.19 31.50
CA LEU A 645 3.99 -55.29 30.56
C LEU A 645 4.81 -56.41 31.22
N LEU A 646 5.92 -56.07 31.89
CA LEU A 646 6.74 -57.04 32.63
C LEU A 646 5.96 -57.74 33.74
N GLU A 647 5.08 -57.01 34.45
CA GLU A 647 4.22 -57.56 35.51
C GLU A 647 3.18 -58.54 34.97
N VAL A 648 2.51 -58.23 33.86
CA VAL A 648 1.37 -59.03 33.36
C VAL A 648 1.76 -60.15 32.39
N THR A 649 2.96 -60.08 31.79
CA THR A 649 3.39 -61.05 30.76
C THR A 649 3.31 -62.50 31.27
N PRO A 650 3.83 -62.87 32.46
CA PRO A 650 3.74 -64.24 32.95
C PRO A 650 2.29 -64.75 33.08
N THR A 651 1.39 -63.90 33.56
CA THR A 651 -0.04 -64.24 33.74
C THR A 651 -0.73 -64.46 32.40
N LEU A 652 -0.48 -63.59 31.42
CA LEU A 652 -1.06 -63.70 30.08
C LEU A 652 -0.52 -64.93 29.32
N ILE A 653 0.76 -65.27 29.50
CA ILE A 653 1.34 -66.50 28.94
C ILE A 653 0.70 -67.74 29.56
N ALA A 654 0.50 -67.76 30.89
CA ALA A 654 -0.20 -68.86 31.57
C ALA A 654 -1.64 -69.05 31.09
N GLN A 655 -2.28 -67.97 30.62
CA GLN A 655 -3.62 -67.99 30.01
C GLN A 655 -3.59 -68.37 28.50
N GLY A 656 -2.42 -68.70 27.95
CA GLY A 656 -2.25 -69.25 26.62
C GLY A 656 -2.03 -68.22 25.50
N LEU A 657 -1.66 -66.98 25.84
CA LEU A 657 -1.19 -65.99 24.86
C LEU A 657 0.31 -66.16 24.57
N THR A 658 0.69 -65.86 23.33
CA THR A 658 2.11 -65.79 22.93
C THR A 658 2.67 -64.38 23.17
N THR A 659 3.98 -64.27 23.37
CA THR A 659 4.68 -62.98 23.53
C THR A 659 4.41 -62.05 22.35
N THR A 660 4.40 -62.56 21.12
CA THR A 660 4.03 -61.81 19.91
C THR A 660 2.63 -61.18 20.00
N GLN A 661 1.66 -61.88 20.58
CA GLN A 661 0.30 -61.36 20.74
C GLN A 661 0.28 -60.29 21.84
N ILE A 662 0.91 -60.54 22.97
CA ILE A 662 0.94 -59.62 24.12
C ILE A 662 1.59 -58.29 23.71
N ILE A 663 2.75 -58.31 23.06
CA ILE A 663 3.46 -57.09 22.66
C ILE A 663 2.75 -56.30 21.57
N LYS A 664 1.97 -56.97 20.71
CA LYS A 664 1.09 -56.29 19.74
C LYS A 664 -0.07 -55.56 20.42
N MET A 665 -0.51 -56.01 21.61
CA MET A 665 -1.61 -55.41 22.36
C MET A 665 -1.16 -54.28 23.28
N ALA A 666 0.06 -54.41 23.83
CA ALA A 666 0.60 -53.51 24.83
C ALA A 666 0.53 -52.01 24.47
N PRO A 667 0.82 -51.58 23.21
CA PRO A 667 0.71 -50.17 22.82
C PRO A 667 -0.70 -49.58 22.95
N PHE A 668 -1.74 -50.40 22.80
CA PHE A 668 -3.13 -49.95 22.71
C PHE A 668 -3.86 -49.95 24.05
N CYS A 669 -3.54 -50.94 24.90
CA CYS A 669 -4.21 -51.11 26.19
C CYS A 669 -3.78 -50.07 27.24
N LYS A 670 -2.60 -49.44 27.08
CA LYS A 670 -1.94 -48.65 28.13
C LYS A 670 -1.81 -49.47 29.44
N ARG A 671 -1.34 -48.84 30.52
CA ARG A 671 -1.16 -49.50 31.83
C ARG A 671 -2.45 -50.16 32.35
N GLU A 672 -3.53 -49.39 32.46
CA GLU A 672 -4.80 -49.88 33.01
C GLU A 672 -5.41 -51.03 32.21
N GLY A 673 -5.34 -50.96 30.87
CA GLY A 673 -5.96 -51.97 30.03
C GLY A 673 -5.20 -53.28 30.06
N LEU A 674 -3.86 -53.24 30.18
CA LEU A 674 -3.04 -54.44 30.34
C LEU A 674 -3.37 -55.17 31.65
N LEU A 675 -3.55 -54.44 32.75
CA LEU A 675 -3.95 -55.01 34.05
C LEU A 675 -5.35 -55.63 33.99
N LEU A 676 -6.32 -54.90 33.43
CA LEU A 676 -7.69 -55.40 33.27
C LEU A 676 -7.73 -56.64 32.37
N LEU A 677 -6.96 -56.62 31.28
CA LEU A 677 -6.85 -57.77 30.40
C LEU A 677 -6.27 -58.97 31.15
N ALA A 678 -5.17 -58.82 31.88
CA ALA A 678 -4.56 -59.92 32.62
C ALA A 678 -5.51 -60.53 33.67
N ASN A 679 -6.27 -59.69 34.37
CA ASN A 679 -7.19 -60.12 35.41
C ASN A 679 -8.46 -60.80 34.85
N HIS A 680 -8.89 -60.44 33.64
CA HIS A 680 -10.18 -60.87 33.09
C HIS A 680 -10.09 -61.57 31.74
N PHE A 681 -8.89 -61.91 31.25
CA PHE A 681 -8.70 -62.47 29.91
C PHE A 681 -9.56 -63.71 29.66
N GLN A 682 -9.60 -64.65 30.61
CA GLN A 682 -10.37 -65.88 30.46
C GLN A 682 -11.86 -65.59 30.31
N GLN A 683 -12.40 -64.65 31.10
CA GLN A 683 -13.78 -64.21 31.03
C GLN A 683 -14.08 -63.52 29.68
N ILE A 684 -13.15 -62.69 29.20
CA ILE A 684 -13.26 -62.03 27.90
C ILE A 684 -13.24 -63.06 26.76
N TYR A 685 -12.32 -64.03 26.83
CA TYR A 685 -12.15 -65.07 25.85
C TYR A 685 -13.36 -66.01 25.77
N ASP A 686 -13.89 -66.46 26.92
CA ASP A 686 -15.04 -67.35 26.96
C ASP A 686 -16.30 -66.66 26.43
N ALA A 687 -16.50 -65.38 26.74
CA ALA A 687 -17.59 -64.60 26.17
C ALA A 687 -17.44 -64.39 24.65
N PHE A 688 -16.22 -64.17 24.15
CA PHE A 688 -15.95 -64.11 22.71
C PHE A 688 -16.23 -65.46 22.03
N LYS A 689 -15.84 -66.56 22.67
CA LYS A 689 -16.08 -67.93 22.18
C LYS A 689 -17.58 -68.24 22.10
N VAL A 690 -18.40 -67.75 23.04
CA VAL A 690 -19.86 -67.88 22.97
C VAL A 690 -20.45 -67.08 21.81
N ARG A 691 -19.96 -65.85 21.58
CA ARG A 691 -20.44 -65.00 20.47
C ARG A 691 -20.05 -65.53 19.10
N GLU A 692 -18.87 -66.13 18.96
CA GLU A 692 -18.36 -66.67 17.69
C GLU A 692 -17.99 -68.15 17.81
N ALA A 693 -18.99 -68.98 18.15
CA ALA A 693 -18.84 -70.41 18.42
C ALA A 693 -18.22 -71.24 17.27
N ASN A 694 -18.24 -70.71 16.03
CA ASN A 694 -17.75 -71.39 14.84
C ASN A 694 -16.27 -71.10 14.51
N LEU A 695 -15.59 -70.26 15.29
CA LEU A 695 -14.19 -69.93 15.05
C LEU A 695 -13.23 -70.81 15.85
N SER A 696 -12.08 -71.13 15.22
CA SER A 696 -10.96 -71.75 15.94
C SER A 696 -10.35 -70.78 16.95
N LYS A 697 -9.69 -71.30 17.98
CA LYS A 697 -9.00 -70.50 19.03
C LYS A 697 -8.08 -69.42 18.43
N GLU A 698 -7.32 -69.74 17.39
CA GLU A 698 -6.43 -68.78 16.72
C GLU A 698 -7.17 -67.65 16.00
N LYS A 699 -8.31 -67.97 15.36
CA LYS A 699 -9.14 -66.96 14.69
C LYS A 699 -9.86 -66.06 15.72
N LEU A 700 -10.31 -66.63 16.83
CA LEU A 700 -10.87 -65.90 17.98
C LEU A 700 -9.84 -64.93 18.58
N LEU A 701 -8.62 -65.40 18.85
CA LEU A 701 -7.55 -64.55 19.36
C LEU A 701 -7.18 -63.45 18.34
N SER A 702 -7.15 -63.77 17.05
CA SER A 702 -6.90 -62.79 16.00
C SER A 702 -8.00 -61.73 15.90
N ALA A 703 -9.26 -62.11 16.10
CA ALA A 703 -10.39 -61.19 16.15
C ALA A 703 -10.33 -60.29 17.40
N LEU A 704 -10.04 -60.88 18.57
CA LEU A 704 -9.84 -60.15 19.82
C LEU A 704 -8.68 -59.14 19.70
N LEU A 705 -7.56 -59.56 19.10
CA LEU A 705 -6.41 -58.68 18.79
C LEU A 705 -6.78 -57.54 17.86
N ARG A 706 -7.65 -57.79 16.86
CA ARG A 706 -8.15 -56.74 15.96
C ARG A 706 -9.01 -55.71 16.69
N HIS A 707 -9.83 -56.15 17.64
CA HIS A 707 -10.62 -55.24 18.48
C HIS A 707 -9.74 -54.44 19.45
N LEU A 708 -8.70 -55.08 20.00
CA LEU A 708 -7.76 -54.46 20.95
C LEU A 708 -6.69 -53.60 20.28
N SER A 709 -6.45 -53.75 18.97
CA SER A 709 -5.57 -52.86 18.21
C SER A 709 -6.25 -51.58 17.70
N GLY A 710 -7.53 -51.38 18.02
CA GLY A 710 -8.23 -50.13 17.78
C GLY A 710 -7.83 -49.00 18.75
N LEU A 711 -8.09 -47.74 18.37
CA LEU A 711 -7.71 -46.53 19.13
C LEU A 711 -8.21 -46.46 20.58
N ASN A 712 -9.15 -47.32 20.99
CA ASN A 712 -9.85 -47.28 22.27
C ASN A 712 -9.87 -48.64 23.01
N ALA A 713 -8.78 -49.41 22.95
CA ALA A 713 -8.71 -50.75 23.56
C ALA A 713 -9.11 -50.79 25.05
N LEU A 714 -8.71 -49.80 25.84
CA LEU A 714 -9.10 -49.67 27.24
C LEU A 714 -10.63 -49.53 27.43
N ASN A 715 -11.26 -48.66 26.62
CA ASN A 715 -12.71 -48.47 26.65
C ASN A 715 -13.44 -49.71 26.16
N PHE A 716 -12.90 -50.39 25.15
CA PHE A 716 -13.42 -51.67 24.69
C PHE A 716 -13.40 -52.71 25.82
N ILE A 717 -12.27 -52.87 26.53
CA ILE A 717 -12.17 -53.80 27.66
C ILE A 717 -13.18 -53.43 28.76
N LYS A 718 -13.24 -52.16 29.18
CA LYS A 718 -14.18 -51.70 30.22
C LYS A 718 -15.64 -51.93 29.82
N ASN A 719 -16.01 -51.62 28.58
CA ASN A 719 -17.37 -51.84 28.06
C ASN A 719 -17.69 -53.32 27.88
N PHE A 720 -16.72 -54.14 27.49
CA PHE A 720 -16.94 -55.57 27.31
C PHE A 720 -17.15 -56.25 28.68
N LEU A 721 -16.36 -55.87 29.68
CA LEU A 721 -16.50 -56.37 31.05
C LEU A 721 -17.85 -56.01 31.68
N SER A 722 -18.38 -54.81 31.42
CA SER A 722 -19.72 -54.44 31.86
C SER A 722 -20.82 -55.25 31.17
N THR A 723 -20.62 -55.71 29.93
CA THR A 723 -21.60 -56.58 29.22
C THR A 723 -21.67 -58.01 29.74
N ILE A 724 -20.64 -58.48 30.48
CA ILE A 724 -20.60 -59.84 31.04
C ILE A 724 -20.84 -59.84 32.57
N ASN A 725 -21.48 -58.79 33.10
CA ASN A 725 -21.85 -58.64 34.53
C ASN A 725 -20.69 -58.75 35.53
N VAL A 726 -19.46 -58.43 35.10
CA VAL A 726 -18.34 -58.26 36.03
C VAL A 726 -18.40 -56.83 36.54
N SER A 727 -18.68 -56.68 37.84
CA SER A 727 -18.75 -55.40 38.56
C SER A 727 -17.41 -54.66 38.50
N SER A 728 -17.16 -53.91 37.43
CA SER A 728 -16.15 -52.85 37.44
C SER A 728 -16.76 -51.66 38.17
N GLU A 729 -16.36 -51.43 39.41
CA GLU A 729 -16.85 -50.30 40.19
C GLU A 729 -16.70 -48.98 39.41
N LYS A 730 -17.84 -48.29 39.25
CA LYS A 730 -18.03 -46.93 38.71
C LYS A 730 -17.61 -46.73 37.24
N THR A 731 -18.41 -47.28 36.31
CA THR A 731 -18.50 -46.76 34.95
C THR A 731 -19.24 -45.42 34.95
N ASN A 732 -18.52 -44.31 35.05
CA ASN A 732 -19.04 -43.01 34.64
C ASN A 732 -19.28 -43.05 33.12
N HIS A 733 -20.57 -42.97 32.77
CA HIS A 733 -21.21 -42.68 31.49
C HIS A 733 -20.30 -42.46 30.27
N LEU A 734 -20.49 -43.30 29.25
CA LEU A 734 -19.98 -43.09 27.89
C LEU A 734 -20.59 -41.79 27.32
N LEU A 735 -19.73 -40.84 26.92
CA LEU A 735 -20.04 -39.61 26.18
C LEU A 735 -20.57 -38.36 26.97
N PRO A 736 -20.01 -37.94 28.13
CA PRO A 736 -20.42 -36.69 28.78
C PRO A 736 -20.13 -35.43 27.94
N HIS A 737 -19.19 -35.53 26.99
CA HIS A 737 -18.78 -34.41 26.14
C HIS A 737 -19.82 -34.07 25.05
N LEU A 738 -20.73 -34.99 24.70
CA LEU A 738 -21.84 -34.70 23.78
C LEU A 738 -22.92 -33.84 24.42
N LEU A 739 -23.10 -33.99 25.74
CA LEU A 739 -24.06 -33.21 26.54
C LEU A 739 -23.62 -31.75 26.74
N LYS A 740 -22.35 -31.44 26.46
CA LYS A 740 -21.83 -30.07 26.44
C LYS A 740 -22.16 -29.31 25.16
N LYS A 741 -22.74 -29.97 24.13
CA LYS A 741 -23.11 -29.35 22.85
C LYS A 741 -24.60 -29.02 22.79
N THR A 742 -24.99 -28.05 21.96
CA THR A 742 -26.40 -27.70 21.73
C THR A 742 -27.13 -28.86 21.06
N HIS A 743 -28.27 -29.24 21.63
CA HIS A 743 -29.04 -30.42 21.24
C HIS A 743 -30.53 -30.08 21.19
N TYR A 744 -31.18 -30.47 20.10
CA TYR A 744 -32.54 -30.09 19.78
C TYR A 744 -33.41 -31.32 19.57
N TYR A 745 -34.69 -31.21 19.88
CA TYR A 745 -35.69 -32.23 19.52
C TYR A 745 -36.45 -31.78 18.27
N CYS A 746 -36.58 -32.66 17.28
CA CYS A 746 -37.39 -32.44 16.08
C CYS A 746 -38.61 -33.37 16.09
N PRO A 747 -39.78 -32.90 16.56
CA PRO A 747 -40.97 -33.72 16.73
C PRO A 747 -41.45 -34.38 15.44
N GLN A 748 -41.41 -33.66 14.31
CA GLN A 748 -41.88 -34.17 13.01
C GLN A 748 -41.02 -35.35 12.52
N LYS A 749 -39.73 -35.37 12.87
CA LYS A 749 -38.80 -36.45 12.48
C LYS A 749 -38.58 -37.50 13.58
N LYS A 750 -39.25 -37.37 14.75
CA LYS A 750 -39.06 -38.22 15.95
C LYS A 750 -37.58 -38.47 16.24
N SER A 751 -36.78 -37.41 16.19
CA SER A 751 -35.32 -37.48 16.24
C SER A 751 -34.73 -36.32 17.02
N TYR A 752 -33.62 -36.57 17.70
CA TYR A 752 -32.75 -35.58 18.31
C TYR A 752 -31.66 -35.15 17.32
N LEU A 753 -31.36 -33.85 17.32
CA LEU A 753 -30.38 -33.22 16.44
C LEU A 753 -29.25 -32.63 17.28
N PHE A 754 -28.01 -32.99 16.96
CA PHE A 754 -26.82 -32.41 17.57
C PHE A 754 -26.08 -31.58 16.53
N ILE A 755 -25.94 -30.28 16.78
CA ILE A 755 -25.33 -29.34 15.83
C ILE A 755 -23.88 -29.11 16.24
N TYR A 756 -22.95 -29.33 15.31
CA TYR A 756 -21.50 -29.24 15.55
C TYR A 756 -20.95 -27.93 14.96
N PRO A 757 -20.30 -27.06 15.76
CA PRO A 757 -19.89 -25.75 15.28
C PRO A 757 -18.56 -25.70 14.52
N THR A 758 -17.73 -26.76 14.58
CA THR A 758 -16.30 -26.63 14.22
C THR A 758 -15.71 -27.63 13.23
N ALA A 759 -16.10 -28.91 13.20
CA ALA A 759 -15.48 -29.88 12.27
C ALA A 759 -16.34 -31.09 11.88
N VAL A 760 -16.44 -31.34 10.56
CA VAL A 760 -17.11 -32.51 9.97
C VAL A 760 -16.44 -33.84 10.36
N ARG A 761 -15.10 -33.84 10.50
CA ARG A 761 -14.32 -35.03 10.87
C ARG A 761 -14.72 -35.55 12.25
N ASP A 762 -14.84 -34.66 13.22
CA ASP A 762 -15.23 -35.01 14.59
C ASP A 762 -16.67 -35.54 14.64
N MET A 763 -17.56 -34.95 13.86
CA MET A 763 -18.94 -35.41 13.72
C MET A 763 -19.01 -36.87 13.20
N TYR A 764 -18.24 -37.23 12.18
CA TYR A 764 -18.20 -38.59 11.65
C TYR A 764 -17.59 -39.59 12.61
N HIS A 765 -16.51 -39.23 13.32
CA HIS A 765 -15.92 -40.09 14.34
C HIS A 765 -16.93 -40.38 15.44
N VAL A 766 -17.63 -39.36 15.95
CA VAL A 766 -18.68 -39.53 16.95
C VAL A 766 -19.82 -40.41 16.43
N ALA A 767 -20.33 -40.17 15.22
CA ALA A 767 -21.39 -41.01 14.64
C ALA A 767 -20.94 -42.47 14.49
N THR A 768 -19.68 -42.69 14.12
CA THR A 768 -19.10 -44.01 13.96
C THR A 768 -18.98 -44.71 15.31
N ASP A 769 -18.52 -44.00 16.34
CA ASP A 769 -18.39 -44.52 17.70
C ASP A 769 -19.75 -44.87 18.30
N ILE A 770 -20.76 -44.00 18.15
CA ILE A 770 -22.13 -44.28 18.62
C ILE A 770 -22.71 -45.48 17.85
N ASN A 771 -22.59 -45.52 16.53
CA ASN A 771 -23.11 -46.64 15.74
C ASN A 771 -22.39 -47.96 16.03
N ALA A 772 -21.08 -47.93 16.30
CA ALA A 772 -20.32 -49.09 16.75
C ALA A 772 -20.82 -49.57 18.11
N THR A 773 -21.06 -48.64 19.04
CA THR A 773 -21.66 -48.91 20.36
C THR A 773 -23.04 -49.54 20.21
N LEU A 774 -23.93 -48.98 19.39
CA LEU A 774 -25.28 -49.51 19.15
C LEU A 774 -25.25 -50.93 18.54
N ARG A 775 -24.32 -51.20 17.61
CA ARG A 775 -24.10 -52.54 17.05
C ARG A 775 -23.62 -53.53 18.11
N VAL A 776 -22.72 -53.12 18.99
CA VAL A 776 -22.22 -53.96 20.09
C VAL A 776 -23.35 -54.35 21.06
N PHE A 777 -24.33 -53.48 21.25
CA PHE A 777 -25.48 -53.72 22.14
C PHE A 777 -26.75 -54.23 21.45
N ASN A 778 -26.70 -54.54 20.15
CA ASN A 778 -27.85 -55.04 19.38
C ASN A 778 -29.09 -54.13 19.38
N TYR A 779 -28.93 -52.81 19.56
CA TYR A 779 -30.04 -51.87 19.47
C TYR A 779 -30.45 -51.61 18.02
N SER A 780 -31.76 -51.58 17.75
CA SER A 780 -32.30 -51.23 16.44
C SER A 780 -32.26 -49.72 16.21
N GLY A 781 -31.39 -49.26 15.31
CA GLY A 781 -31.29 -47.85 14.93
C GLY A 781 -29.91 -47.46 14.42
N LYS A 782 -29.81 -46.30 13.78
CA LYS A 782 -28.53 -45.72 13.35
C LYS A 782 -28.55 -44.20 13.54
N VAL A 783 -27.45 -43.66 14.06
CA VAL A 783 -27.18 -42.22 14.03
C VAL A 783 -26.68 -41.86 12.64
N LYS A 784 -27.27 -40.84 12.02
CA LYS A 784 -26.91 -40.35 10.69
C LYS A 784 -26.18 -39.02 10.80
N ALA A 785 -25.13 -38.83 10.01
CA ALA A 785 -24.42 -37.57 9.90
C ALA A 785 -24.86 -36.83 8.64
N LEU A 786 -25.35 -35.59 8.79
CA LEU A 786 -25.66 -34.67 7.71
C LEU A 786 -24.48 -33.73 7.53
N LYS A 787 -23.54 -34.13 6.68
CA LYS A 787 -22.26 -33.42 6.44
C LYS A 787 -22.45 -31.95 6.05
N GLU A 788 -23.50 -31.66 5.29
CA GLU A 788 -23.75 -30.35 4.69
C GLU A 788 -24.19 -29.31 5.73
N HIS A 789 -24.64 -29.75 6.90
CA HIS A 789 -25.14 -28.86 7.96
C HIS A 789 -24.42 -29.08 9.30
N PHE A 790 -23.44 -30.00 9.33
CA PHE A 790 -22.75 -30.43 10.54
C PHE A 790 -23.72 -30.91 11.64
N ILE A 791 -24.76 -31.67 11.24
CA ILE A 791 -25.79 -32.18 12.14
C ILE A 791 -25.68 -33.70 12.29
N LEU A 792 -25.72 -34.21 13.53
CA LEU A 792 -26.04 -35.61 13.80
C LEU A 792 -27.52 -35.78 14.09
N VAL A 793 -28.15 -36.72 13.39
CA VAL A 793 -29.55 -37.09 13.57
C VAL A 793 -29.61 -38.43 14.28
N MET A 794 -30.27 -38.46 15.42
CA MET A 794 -30.44 -39.65 16.23
C MET A 794 -31.93 -39.92 16.46
N PRO A 795 -32.44 -41.12 16.13
CA PRO A 795 -33.81 -41.51 16.45
C PRO A 795 -34.12 -41.38 17.94
N GLU A 796 -35.32 -40.89 18.27
CA GLU A 796 -35.75 -40.63 19.65
C GLU A 796 -35.66 -41.86 20.55
N GLN A 797 -35.99 -43.03 20.01
CA GLN A 797 -35.95 -44.32 20.70
C GLN A 797 -34.56 -44.65 21.26
N LEU A 798 -33.48 -44.13 20.66
CA LEU A 798 -32.11 -44.41 21.10
C LEU A 798 -31.70 -43.58 22.32
N TRP A 799 -32.40 -42.49 22.63
CA TRP A 799 -32.04 -41.60 23.74
C TRP A 799 -32.13 -42.31 25.09
N SER A 800 -33.24 -42.99 25.37
CA SER A 800 -33.43 -43.74 26.62
C SER A 800 -32.48 -44.93 26.74
N HIS A 801 -32.01 -45.50 25.62
CA HIS A 801 -31.04 -46.60 25.60
C HIS A 801 -29.60 -46.13 25.89
N LEU A 802 -29.22 -44.96 25.38
CA LEU A 802 -27.89 -44.40 25.56
C LEU A 802 -27.76 -43.60 26.87
N TRP A 803 -28.84 -42.94 27.31
CA TRP A 803 -28.87 -42.10 28.50
C TRP A 803 -30.16 -42.26 29.32
N PRO A 804 -30.34 -43.40 30.01
CA PRO A 804 -31.57 -43.70 30.76
C PRO A 804 -31.86 -42.72 31.93
N ASN A 805 -30.84 -42.01 32.43
CA ASN A 805 -30.94 -41.13 33.60
C ASN A 805 -30.98 -39.63 33.24
N LEU A 806 -31.04 -39.26 31.95
CA LEU A 806 -31.04 -37.86 31.52
C LEU A 806 -32.41 -37.44 30.99
N THR A 807 -32.81 -36.23 31.36
CA THR A 807 -34.02 -35.60 30.81
C THR A 807 -33.81 -35.26 29.33
N SER A 808 -34.84 -35.46 28.51
CA SER A 808 -34.80 -35.11 27.09
C SER A 808 -34.59 -33.59 26.88
N PRO A 809 -33.87 -33.17 25.81
CA PRO A 809 -33.71 -31.76 25.48
C PRO A 809 -35.03 -30.99 25.41
N ARG A 810 -34.99 -29.73 25.87
CA ARG A 810 -36.16 -28.82 25.89
C ARG A 810 -36.29 -27.95 24.64
N GLU A 811 -35.21 -27.74 23.89
CA GLU A 811 -35.23 -26.88 22.70
C GLU A 811 -35.79 -27.64 21.49
N ILE A 812 -36.85 -27.10 20.87
CA ILE A 812 -37.55 -27.70 19.74
C ILE A 812 -37.05 -27.05 18.44
N VAL A 813 -36.74 -27.87 17.44
CA VAL A 813 -36.38 -27.45 16.08
C VAL A 813 -37.42 -27.92 15.09
N THR A 814 -37.84 -26.99 14.23
CA THR A 814 -38.82 -27.24 13.18
C THR A 814 -38.11 -27.59 11.86
N PRO A 815 -38.82 -28.19 10.88
CA PRO A 815 -38.27 -28.41 9.55
C PRO A 815 -37.85 -27.12 8.84
N GLU A 816 -38.48 -25.99 9.16
CA GLU A 816 -38.18 -24.67 8.59
C GLU A 816 -36.82 -24.13 9.03
N ASP A 817 -36.38 -24.49 10.23
CA ASP A 817 -35.06 -24.10 10.76
C ASP A 817 -33.92 -24.83 10.04
N LEU A 818 -34.20 -25.99 9.42
CA LEU A 818 -33.22 -26.80 8.69
C LEU A 818 -33.09 -26.42 7.22
N GLN A 819 -33.89 -25.48 6.74
CA GLN A 819 -33.78 -24.98 5.37
C GLN A 819 -32.59 -24.03 5.23
N ASP A 820 -31.91 -24.09 4.08
CA ASP A 820 -30.83 -23.17 3.78
C ASP A 820 -31.39 -21.77 3.49
N LYS A 821 -31.17 -20.84 4.42
CA LYS A 821 -31.68 -19.47 4.34
C LYS A 821 -30.90 -18.61 3.35
N SER A 822 -29.70 -19.05 2.95
CA SER A 822 -28.84 -18.34 1.98
C SER A 822 -29.37 -18.37 0.55
N LEU A 823 -30.30 -19.27 0.22
CA LEU A 823 -30.85 -19.37 -1.14
C LEU A 823 -31.91 -18.31 -1.46
N HIS A 824 -32.33 -17.52 -0.47
CA HIS A 824 -33.44 -16.58 -0.62
C HIS A 824 -32.94 -15.14 -0.46
N PRO A 825 -32.86 -14.34 -1.54
CA PRO A 825 -32.34 -12.97 -1.52
C PRO A 825 -33.04 -12.06 -0.51
N GLN A 826 -34.34 -12.28 -0.27
CA GLN A 826 -35.14 -11.55 0.74
C GLN A 826 -34.67 -11.73 2.20
N ASN A 827 -33.77 -12.68 2.47
CA ASN A 827 -33.19 -12.89 3.79
C ASN A 827 -31.91 -12.07 4.00
N TYR A 828 -31.41 -11.38 2.98
CA TYR A 828 -30.15 -10.63 3.03
C TYR A 828 -30.40 -9.17 3.39
N TYR A 829 -29.60 -8.66 4.32
CA TYR A 829 -29.71 -7.32 4.85
C TYR A 829 -28.33 -6.70 5.09
N ARG A 830 -28.27 -5.38 5.09
CA ARG A 830 -27.11 -4.59 5.54
C ARG A 830 -27.44 -3.84 6.82
N ALA A 831 -26.45 -3.70 7.70
CA ALA A 831 -26.61 -2.86 8.89
C ALA A 831 -26.49 -1.38 8.52
N GLU A 832 -25.47 -1.00 7.75
CA GLU A 832 -25.28 0.37 7.26
C GLU A 832 -25.02 0.44 5.74
N SER A 833 -25.23 1.62 5.13
CA SER A 833 -25.05 1.83 3.69
C SER A 833 -23.59 1.80 3.22
N GLN A 834 -22.64 1.81 4.16
CA GLN A 834 -21.20 1.74 3.87
C GLN A 834 -20.60 0.35 4.15
N ASP A 835 -21.37 -0.57 4.76
CA ASP A 835 -20.87 -1.89 5.12
C ASP A 835 -20.71 -2.80 3.90
N THR A 836 -19.56 -3.48 3.85
CA THR A 836 -19.28 -4.60 2.92
C THR A 836 -19.75 -5.95 3.47
N ALA A 837 -20.10 -5.99 4.76
CA ALA A 837 -20.66 -7.15 5.43
C ALA A 837 -22.16 -7.26 5.19
N ILE A 838 -22.67 -8.49 5.13
CA ILE A 838 -24.09 -8.77 4.98
C ILE A 838 -24.59 -9.71 6.08
N TYR A 839 -25.88 -9.61 6.39
CA TYR A 839 -26.56 -10.41 7.38
C TYR A 839 -27.66 -11.24 6.72
N ILE A 840 -27.69 -12.54 7.00
CA ILE A 840 -28.76 -13.45 6.57
C ILE A 840 -29.70 -13.70 7.75
N ASN A 841 -30.96 -13.27 7.64
CA ASN A 841 -31.98 -13.53 8.64
C ASN A 841 -32.40 -15.01 8.64
N CYS A 842 -32.26 -15.66 9.78
CA CYS A 842 -32.60 -17.07 9.97
C CYS A 842 -33.77 -17.29 10.94
N ASN A 843 -34.36 -16.23 11.52
CA ASN A 843 -35.48 -16.23 12.48
C ASN A 843 -35.22 -16.92 13.84
N THR A 844 -34.40 -17.97 13.87
CA THR A 844 -34.06 -18.73 15.08
C THR A 844 -32.56 -19.01 15.16
N ARG A 845 -32.08 -19.26 16.38
CA ARG A 845 -30.68 -19.63 16.64
C ARG A 845 -30.28 -20.95 16.01
N ALA A 846 -31.17 -21.93 16.03
CA ALA A 846 -30.90 -23.21 15.39
C ALA A 846 -30.70 -23.02 13.88
N SER A 847 -31.56 -22.22 13.24
CA SER A 847 -31.46 -21.94 11.81
C SER A 847 -30.20 -21.13 11.45
N ALA A 848 -29.82 -20.14 12.27
CA ALA A 848 -28.60 -19.37 12.09
C ALA A 848 -27.35 -20.27 12.12
N VAL A 849 -27.25 -21.17 13.10
CA VAL A 849 -26.12 -22.10 13.21
C VAL A 849 -26.09 -23.09 12.05
N VAL A 850 -27.24 -23.62 11.63
CA VAL A 850 -27.34 -24.53 10.47
C VAL A 850 -26.92 -23.84 9.18
N CYS A 851 -27.39 -22.61 8.97
CA CYS A 851 -27.06 -21.81 7.79
C CYS A 851 -25.56 -21.47 7.75
N ALA A 852 -24.98 -20.98 8.85
CA ALA A 852 -23.54 -20.68 8.91
C ALA A 852 -22.67 -21.91 8.67
N ASN A 853 -23.03 -23.06 9.25
CA ASN A 853 -22.32 -24.33 9.03
C ASN A 853 -22.41 -24.78 7.57
N HIS A 854 -23.55 -24.58 6.92
CA HIS A 854 -23.70 -24.86 5.49
C HIS A 854 -22.79 -23.99 4.64
N LEU A 855 -22.75 -22.69 4.88
CA LEU A 855 -21.87 -21.77 4.16
C LEU A 855 -20.39 -22.07 4.39
N LYS A 856 -20.00 -22.44 5.62
CA LYS A 856 -18.64 -22.95 5.90
C LYS A 856 -18.32 -24.22 5.12
N TYR A 857 -19.28 -25.15 4.99
CA TYR A 857 -19.10 -26.34 4.16
C TYR A 857 -18.84 -25.97 2.70
N LEU A 858 -19.66 -25.08 2.12
CA LEU A 858 -19.54 -24.65 0.73
C LEU A 858 -18.19 -23.97 0.48
N ASN A 859 -17.76 -23.06 1.36
CA ASN A 859 -16.44 -22.42 1.27
C ASN A 859 -15.32 -23.48 1.26
N GLN A 860 -15.35 -24.45 2.19
CA GLN A 860 -14.37 -25.56 2.19
C GLN A 860 -14.38 -26.38 0.89
N GLN A 861 -15.54 -26.57 0.26
CA GLN A 861 -15.62 -27.29 -1.03
C GLN A 861 -15.06 -26.48 -2.19
N VAL A 862 -15.17 -25.16 -2.15
CA VAL A 862 -14.61 -24.24 -3.16
C VAL A 862 -13.10 -24.19 -3.01
N GLN A 863 -12.59 -23.99 -1.79
CA GLN A 863 -11.15 -23.95 -1.50
C GLN A 863 -10.43 -25.24 -1.93
N LYS A 864 -11.05 -26.41 -1.68
CA LYS A 864 -10.51 -27.69 -2.18
C LYS A 864 -10.51 -27.83 -3.70
N ALA A 865 -11.47 -27.21 -4.38
CA ALA A 865 -11.51 -27.21 -5.84
C ALA A 865 -10.47 -26.25 -6.45
N ASN A 866 -10.04 -25.25 -5.67
CA ASN A 866 -9.05 -24.24 -6.06
C ASN A 866 -7.59 -24.66 -5.78
N GLU A 867 -7.36 -25.81 -5.15
CA GLU A 867 -6.00 -26.36 -4.94
C GLU A 867 -5.35 -26.64 -6.31
N GLY A 868 -4.50 -25.72 -6.79
CA GLY A 868 -3.76 -25.83 -8.05
C GLY A 868 -4.13 -24.82 -9.15
N ILE A 869 -4.97 -23.83 -8.86
CA ILE A 869 -5.33 -22.72 -9.79
C ILE A 869 -4.45 -21.49 -9.47
N GLU A 870 -3.95 -20.78 -10.50
CA GLU A 870 -2.98 -19.68 -10.36
C GLU A 870 -3.50 -18.46 -9.58
N GLU A 871 -4.81 -18.18 -9.64
CA GLU A 871 -5.47 -17.12 -8.86
C GLU A 871 -6.43 -17.75 -7.84
N ALA A 872 -6.10 -17.64 -6.55
CA ALA A 872 -6.91 -18.20 -5.48
C ALA A 872 -8.17 -17.34 -5.23
N ILE A 873 -9.35 -17.98 -5.25
CA ILE A 873 -10.60 -17.30 -4.91
C ILE A 873 -10.58 -16.85 -3.45
N PRO A 874 -10.87 -15.57 -3.14
CA PRO A 874 -10.86 -15.02 -1.79
C PRO A 874 -11.74 -15.82 -0.81
N GLN A 875 -11.31 -15.91 0.45
CA GLN A 875 -12.06 -16.58 1.51
C GLN A 875 -13.04 -15.62 2.19
N PHE A 876 -14.18 -16.15 2.61
CA PHE A 876 -15.14 -15.46 3.47
C PHE A 876 -15.41 -16.25 4.76
N GLN A 877 -15.77 -15.57 5.83
CA GLN A 877 -16.26 -16.17 7.07
C GLN A 877 -17.77 -16.03 7.19
N ALA A 878 -18.45 -17.13 7.52
CA ALA A 878 -19.86 -17.13 7.90
C ALA A 878 -19.98 -17.39 9.40
N ILE A 879 -20.44 -16.40 10.17
CA ILE A 879 -20.51 -16.44 11.63
C ILE A 879 -21.98 -16.47 12.06
N ALA A 880 -22.39 -17.52 12.76
CA ALA A 880 -23.73 -17.60 13.34
C ALA A 880 -23.82 -16.70 14.58
N MET A 881 -24.75 -15.75 14.54
CA MET A 881 -25.20 -14.95 15.67
C MET A 881 -26.50 -15.54 16.25
N ASP A 882 -27.25 -14.80 17.04
CA ASP A 882 -28.46 -15.33 17.70
C ASP A 882 -29.58 -15.69 16.71
N LYS A 883 -29.91 -14.83 15.75
CA LYS A 883 -30.93 -15.11 14.71
C LYS A 883 -30.44 -14.83 13.29
N TYR A 884 -29.16 -14.53 13.14
CA TYR A 884 -28.55 -14.06 11.90
C TYR A 884 -27.27 -14.81 11.61
N VAL A 885 -26.87 -14.82 10.34
CA VAL A 885 -25.51 -15.17 9.93
C VAL A 885 -24.83 -13.92 9.37
N LEU A 886 -23.71 -13.54 9.97
CA LEU A 886 -22.83 -12.50 9.46
C LEU A 886 -21.89 -13.11 8.40
N ILE A 887 -21.79 -12.45 7.26
CA ILE A 887 -20.75 -12.70 6.26
C ILE A 887 -19.88 -11.44 6.20
N ASP A 888 -18.60 -11.62 6.49
CA ASP A 888 -17.60 -10.55 6.64
C ASP A 888 -17.23 -9.86 5.32
N ASN A 889 -17.24 -10.59 4.20
CA ASN A 889 -16.90 -10.08 2.89
C ASN A 889 -17.85 -10.62 1.83
N TYR A 890 -18.80 -9.78 1.39
CA TYR A 890 -19.79 -10.19 0.40
C TYR A 890 -19.19 -10.53 -0.96
N GLY A 891 -18.18 -9.78 -1.42
CA GLY A 891 -17.53 -10.05 -2.71
C GLY A 891 -16.88 -11.44 -2.73
N ALA A 892 -16.06 -11.73 -1.71
CA ALA A 892 -15.44 -13.05 -1.55
C ALA A 892 -16.47 -14.19 -1.43
N TYR A 893 -17.59 -13.93 -0.75
CA TYR A 893 -18.71 -14.85 -0.61
C TYR A 893 -19.41 -15.12 -1.95
N PHE A 894 -19.73 -14.07 -2.69
CA PHE A 894 -20.40 -14.15 -3.98
C PHE A 894 -19.52 -14.88 -5.00
N ASP A 895 -18.24 -14.53 -5.10
CA ASP A 895 -17.28 -15.15 -6.00
C ASP A 895 -17.08 -16.64 -5.67
N SER A 896 -16.96 -16.96 -4.37
CA SER A 896 -16.84 -18.35 -3.92
C SER A 896 -18.06 -19.20 -4.29
N LEU A 897 -19.26 -18.67 -4.10
CA LEU A 897 -20.48 -19.39 -4.40
C LEU A 897 -20.74 -19.51 -5.90
N THR A 898 -20.55 -18.45 -6.68
CA THR A 898 -20.78 -18.46 -8.13
C THR A 898 -19.78 -19.34 -8.88
N PHE A 899 -18.54 -19.46 -8.40
CA PHE A 899 -17.53 -20.31 -9.04
C PHE A 899 -17.92 -21.79 -9.15
N LYS A 900 -18.53 -22.35 -8.09
CA LYS A 900 -18.87 -23.77 -8.02
C LYS A 900 -20.37 -24.05 -7.99
N TYR A 901 -21.16 -23.05 -7.61
CA TYR A 901 -22.60 -23.13 -7.36
C TYR A 901 -23.35 -21.88 -7.89
N ALA A 902 -22.92 -21.32 -9.03
CA ALA A 902 -23.86 -20.72 -10.00
C ALA A 902 -25.00 -21.74 -10.28
N GLU A 903 -26.02 -21.51 -11.06
CA GLU A 903 -27.31 -22.26 -11.03
C GLU A 903 -28.07 -22.20 -9.68
N ARG A 904 -27.40 -22.35 -8.53
CA ARG A 904 -28.05 -22.34 -7.18
C ARG A 904 -28.17 -20.94 -6.59
N TYR A 905 -27.18 -20.08 -6.84
CA TYR A 905 -27.09 -18.74 -6.26
C TYR A 905 -27.26 -17.60 -7.28
N ASP A 906 -27.72 -17.89 -8.49
CA ASP A 906 -27.84 -16.94 -9.60
C ASP A 906 -28.80 -15.76 -9.35
N ASN A 907 -29.69 -15.92 -8.37
CA ASN A 907 -30.65 -14.88 -8.00
C ASN A 907 -30.10 -13.90 -6.96
N LEU A 908 -28.86 -14.08 -6.48
CA LEU A 908 -28.21 -13.12 -5.59
C LEU A 908 -27.62 -11.95 -6.41
N PRO A 909 -27.82 -10.70 -5.99
CA PRO A 909 -27.20 -9.54 -6.63
C PRO A 909 -25.67 -9.59 -6.57
N ASN A 910 -24.99 -9.20 -7.66
CA ASN A 910 -23.52 -9.13 -7.65
C ASN A 910 -22.99 -7.94 -6.84
N ASN A 911 -23.82 -6.91 -6.61
CA ASN A 911 -23.45 -5.74 -5.82
C ASN A 911 -24.13 -5.78 -4.45
N VAL A 912 -23.35 -5.55 -3.39
CA VAL A 912 -23.85 -5.45 -2.01
C VAL A 912 -24.88 -4.33 -1.86
N ASP A 913 -24.77 -3.25 -2.64
CA ASP A 913 -25.69 -2.10 -2.60
C ASP A 913 -27.13 -2.43 -3.01
N ASP A 914 -27.34 -3.55 -3.68
CA ASP A 914 -28.68 -3.99 -4.10
C ASP A 914 -29.46 -4.65 -2.93
N PHE A 915 -28.82 -4.89 -1.78
CA PHE A 915 -29.50 -5.39 -0.59
C PHE A 915 -30.11 -4.28 0.26
N ARG A 916 -31.23 -4.62 0.92
CA ARG A 916 -31.93 -3.70 1.81
C ARG A 916 -31.08 -3.37 3.06
N VAL A 917 -30.86 -2.08 3.31
CA VAL A 917 -30.32 -1.57 4.58
C VAL A 917 -31.42 -1.57 5.63
N LEU A 918 -31.13 -2.12 6.81
CA LEU A 918 -32.05 -2.11 7.95
C LEU A 918 -32.23 -0.67 8.46
N THR A 919 -33.44 -0.30 8.86
CA THR A 919 -33.64 0.98 9.56
C THR A 919 -33.00 0.91 10.95
N MET A 920 -32.60 2.06 11.50
CA MET A 920 -31.92 2.11 12.82
C MET A 920 -32.75 1.43 13.93
N ASP A 921 -34.07 1.59 13.92
CA ASP A 921 -34.99 0.91 14.83
C ASP A 921 -35.04 -0.61 14.60
N GLU A 922 -34.96 -1.08 13.35
CA GLU A 922 -34.90 -2.50 13.03
C GLU A 922 -33.56 -3.09 13.46
N ALA A 923 -32.43 -2.44 13.16
CA ALA A 923 -31.10 -2.88 13.58
C ALA A 923 -30.96 -2.93 15.12
N GLN A 924 -31.52 -1.95 15.84
CA GLN A 924 -31.56 -1.95 17.31
C GLN A 924 -32.47 -3.03 17.89
N ARG A 925 -33.68 -3.23 17.35
CA ARG A 925 -34.57 -4.34 17.76
C ARG A 925 -33.95 -5.72 17.55
N LEU A 926 -33.05 -5.82 16.59
CA LEU A 926 -32.33 -7.04 16.24
C LEU A 926 -31.00 -7.20 17.00
N GLY A 927 -30.65 -6.24 17.86
CA GLY A 927 -29.43 -6.27 18.67
C GLY A 927 -28.15 -6.09 17.89
N LEU A 928 -28.23 -5.52 16.67
CA LEU A 928 -27.07 -5.23 15.81
C LEU A 928 -26.42 -3.88 16.18
N ILE A 929 -27.12 -3.00 16.92
CA ILE A 929 -26.63 -1.71 17.41
C ILE A 929 -27.09 -1.54 18.87
N THR A 930 -26.19 -1.19 19.79
CA THR A 930 -26.48 -0.94 21.22
C THR A 930 -26.62 0.57 21.50
N GLN A 931 -27.62 0.98 22.31
CA GLN A 931 -27.79 2.40 22.68
C GLN A 931 -26.64 2.89 23.58
N GLY A 932 -26.12 4.07 23.24
CA GLY A 932 -24.93 4.66 23.84
C GLY A 932 -25.10 5.32 25.21
N PHE A 933 -23.95 5.52 25.86
CA PHE A 933 -23.68 6.65 26.72
C PHE A 933 -22.29 7.20 26.35
N ASP A 934 -22.31 8.45 25.91
CA ASP A 934 -21.22 9.42 25.78
C ASP A 934 -20.00 9.09 24.89
N ALA A 935 -19.46 10.16 24.34
CA ALA A 935 -18.51 10.19 23.24
C ALA A 935 -17.16 9.53 23.55
N GLU A 936 -16.52 9.11 22.44
CA GLU A 936 -15.19 8.49 22.28
C GLU A 936 -15.17 6.95 22.37
N TYR A 937 -14.71 6.35 21.26
CA TYR A 937 -14.55 4.92 20.94
C TYR A 937 -15.73 4.21 20.26
N ASN A 938 -15.62 4.10 18.93
CA ASN A 938 -16.40 3.22 18.07
C ASN A 938 -16.17 1.75 18.48
N SER A 939 -17.26 1.02 18.75
CA SER A 939 -17.26 -0.40 19.15
C SER A 939 -17.05 -1.38 17.98
N ILE A 940 -17.07 -0.90 16.73
CA ILE A 940 -16.67 -1.67 15.54
C ILE A 940 -15.14 -1.72 15.42
N ASP A 941 -14.46 -0.63 15.82
CA ASP A 941 -13.01 -0.61 15.93
C ASP A 941 -12.56 -1.51 17.07
N ALA A 942 -13.30 -1.65 18.17
CA ALA A 942 -12.94 -2.53 19.30
C ALA A 942 -12.95 -4.04 18.94
N LEU A 943 -13.91 -4.49 18.13
CA LEU A 943 -13.94 -5.88 17.64
C LEU A 943 -12.92 -6.13 16.52
N SER A 944 -12.64 -5.12 15.70
CA SER A 944 -11.60 -5.19 14.66
C SER A 944 -10.20 -5.11 15.25
N SER A 945 -10.00 -4.33 16.32
CA SER A 945 -8.72 -4.17 17.02
C SER A 945 -8.43 -5.30 18.02
N GLU A 946 -9.41 -5.93 18.67
CA GLU A 946 -9.17 -7.19 19.41
C GLU A 946 -8.78 -8.35 18.47
N ILE A 947 -9.19 -8.30 17.20
CA ILE A 947 -8.76 -9.25 16.16
C ILE A 947 -7.37 -8.85 15.62
N GLU A 948 -7.10 -7.58 15.32
CA GLU A 948 -5.81 -7.13 14.80
C GLU A 948 -4.68 -7.17 15.84
N GLU A 949 -4.96 -6.94 17.13
CA GLU A 949 -3.98 -7.00 18.22
C GLU A 949 -3.62 -8.45 18.59
N PHE A 950 -4.47 -9.43 18.24
CA PHE A 950 -4.12 -10.85 18.28
C PHE A 950 -3.20 -11.28 17.11
N PHE A 951 -3.06 -10.45 16.06
CA PHE A 951 -2.27 -10.73 14.86
C PHE A 951 -1.13 -9.75 14.58
N ALA A 952 -0.88 -8.77 15.46
CA ALA A 952 0.23 -7.82 15.35
C ALA A 952 1.56 -8.40 15.87
N GLU A 953 2.04 -9.49 15.26
CA GLU A 953 3.47 -9.76 15.11
C GLU A 953 3.76 -10.22 13.67
N GLY A 954 4.29 -9.30 12.86
CA GLY A 954 5.00 -9.59 11.61
C GLY A 954 4.29 -9.23 10.30
N LYS A 955 4.75 -8.14 9.66
CA LYS A 955 4.40 -7.75 8.28
C LYS A 955 4.64 -8.89 7.26
N PRO A 956 3.85 -8.99 6.17
CA PRO A 956 4.09 -9.97 5.12
C PRO A 956 5.28 -9.54 4.23
N GLN A 957 6.26 -10.43 4.08
CA GLN A 957 7.19 -10.41 2.93
C GLN A 957 6.77 -11.52 1.97
N GLU A 958 6.57 -11.15 0.71
CA GLU A 958 6.23 -12.04 -0.40
C GLU A 958 7.41 -12.97 -0.75
N GLY A 959 7.12 -14.27 -0.98
CA GLY A 959 8.04 -15.17 -1.70
C GLY A 959 8.19 -16.64 -1.25
N ARG A 960 7.14 -17.49 -1.38
CA ARG A 960 7.10 -18.99 -1.53
C ARG A 960 7.79 -19.92 -0.47
N PRO A 961 7.51 -21.25 -0.42
CA PRO A 961 6.25 -21.98 -0.49
C PRO A 961 5.93 -22.77 0.81
N SER A 962 4.70 -23.29 0.87
CA SER A 962 4.06 -24.06 1.95
C SER A 962 4.88 -25.19 2.60
N SER A 963 4.85 -25.28 3.93
CA SER A 963 4.96 -26.55 4.66
C SER A 963 4.06 -26.59 5.91
N SER A 964 3.53 -27.77 6.15
CA SER A 964 2.39 -28.14 6.98
C SER A 964 2.60 -28.12 8.51
N GLY A 965 1.57 -27.67 9.23
CA GLY A 965 0.95 -28.41 10.34
C GLY A 965 1.64 -28.35 11.71
N SER A 966 1.01 -27.64 12.66
CA SER A 966 1.21 -27.87 14.09
C SER A 966 0.02 -27.40 14.90
N LEU A 967 -0.65 -28.36 15.54
CA LEU A 967 -1.64 -28.18 16.61
C LEU A 967 -1.04 -27.41 17.80
N ASN A 968 -1.77 -26.42 18.31
CA ASN A 968 -1.91 -26.19 19.74
C ASN A 968 -3.28 -25.55 20.02
N ALA A 969 -4.03 -26.17 20.92
CA ALA A 969 -5.33 -25.73 21.40
C ALA A 969 -5.20 -25.30 22.88
N PHE A 970 -5.93 -24.26 23.30
CA PHE A 970 -6.93 -24.26 24.40
C PHE A 970 -7.08 -22.92 25.15
N GLY A 971 -8.35 -22.49 25.34
CA GLY A 971 -8.85 -21.46 26.28
C GLY A 971 -9.20 -20.13 25.58
N PHE A 972 -10.37 -19.47 25.71
CA PHE A 972 -11.31 -19.36 26.82
C PHE A 972 -12.70 -18.83 26.39
N PHE A 973 -13.73 -19.15 27.18
CA PHE A 973 -14.82 -18.22 27.57
C PHE A 973 -15.29 -18.59 28.99
N SER A 974 -15.15 -17.66 29.95
CA SER A 974 -16.03 -17.54 31.13
C SER A 974 -15.94 -16.13 31.74
N ALA A 975 -17.04 -15.38 31.65
CA ALA A 975 -17.41 -14.15 32.39
C ALA A 975 -17.58 -14.45 33.91
N THR A 976 -17.56 -13.58 34.93
CA THR A 976 -17.62 -12.10 35.16
C THR A 976 -17.34 -11.85 36.68
N PRO A 977 -17.23 -10.59 37.19
CA PRO A 977 -16.38 -10.19 38.35
C PRO A 977 -17.10 -10.14 39.71
N LYS A 978 -16.33 -10.11 40.81
CA LYS A 978 -16.70 -9.49 42.09
C LYS A 978 -15.52 -9.28 43.06
N ASP A 979 -15.51 -8.08 43.64
CA ASP A 979 -15.02 -7.65 44.96
C ASP A 979 -13.51 -7.77 45.29
N ALA A 980 -12.84 -6.61 45.38
CA ALA A 980 -11.68 -6.43 46.25
C ALA A 980 -11.60 -4.97 46.75
N GLU A 981 -12.18 -4.76 47.94
CA GLU A 981 -11.79 -3.68 48.85
C GLU A 981 -10.43 -4.02 49.49
N GLN A 982 -9.53 -3.04 49.44
CA GLN A 982 -8.63 -2.55 50.50
C GLN A 982 -8.36 -3.44 51.74
N ILE A 983 -7.08 -3.69 52.05
CA ILE A 983 -6.41 -3.42 53.35
C ILE A 983 -4.93 -3.89 53.30
N ASP A 984 -4.05 -3.00 53.77
CA ASP A 984 -2.63 -3.14 54.05
C ASP A 984 -2.26 -4.31 54.99
N ILE A 985 -0.99 -4.76 54.93
CA ILE A 985 0.03 -4.62 56.00
C ILE A 985 1.23 -5.55 55.72
N ASP A 986 2.41 -4.91 55.65
CA ASP A 986 3.77 -5.30 56.05
C ASP A 986 4.27 -6.76 55.97
N ALA A 987 5.42 -6.95 55.31
CA ALA A 987 6.70 -7.22 56.01
C ALA A 987 7.89 -7.31 55.04
N SER A 988 8.65 -6.22 54.98
CA SER A 988 10.12 -6.13 55.10
C SER A 988 11.00 -7.39 54.89
N ALA A 989 11.95 -7.27 53.94
CA ALA A 989 13.41 -7.42 54.14
C ALA A 989 14.12 -7.10 52.79
N GLN A 990 14.63 -5.88 52.58
CA GLN A 990 16.04 -5.46 52.81
C GLN A 990 17.08 -6.31 52.06
N GLU A 991 17.67 -5.75 51.00
CA GLU A 991 19.07 -5.25 50.96
C GLU A 991 20.05 -6.38 50.54
N LEU A 992 21.00 -6.28 49.61
CA LEU A 992 21.78 -5.19 49.04
C LEU A 992 22.29 -5.59 47.64
N ASP A 993 22.40 -4.61 46.75
CA ASP A 993 23.49 -4.53 45.77
C ASP A 993 24.32 -3.30 46.19
N PRO A 994 25.66 -3.40 46.22
CA PRO A 994 26.37 -2.54 45.30
C PRO A 994 27.63 -3.18 44.70
N ASN A 995 27.68 -3.18 43.37
CA ASN A 995 28.87 -2.95 42.54
C ASN A 995 29.82 -1.89 43.17
N PRO A 996 31.16 -1.88 42.97
CA PRO A 996 31.77 -1.93 41.62
C PRO A 996 33.20 -2.52 41.51
N PHE A 997 33.69 -2.59 40.26
CA PHE A 997 35.04 -2.96 39.76
C PHE A 997 35.33 -4.44 39.49
N LYS A 998 34.98 -4.89 38.28
CA LYS A 998 35.93 -5.50 37.31
C LYS A 998 35.34 -5.58 35.92
#